data_AF-A0A944H059-F1
#
_entry.id   AF-A0A944H059-F1
#
_cell.length_a   1.000
_cell.length_b   1.000
_cell.length_c   1.000
_cell.angle_alpha   90.00
_cell.angle_beta   90.00
_cell.angle_gamma   90.00
#
_symmetry.space_group_name_H-M   'P 1'
#
loop_
_entity.id
_entity.type
_entity.pdbx_description
1 polymer ?
#
loop_
_entity_poly.entity_id
_entity_poly.type
_entity_poly.pdbx_seq_one_letter_code
_entity_poly.pdbx_strand_id
1 'polypeptide(L)'
;MFHPVLSPQLPPSLESLKPVDHLASATVVKIKTDRRKLIIVDKNQNSKYQFNTRLVNEDVVTNNQLFSEQSAVLAETSIPSTEPSNVNLQESGGKFYLSVGDKKPATPVQNIIEFKLRNPENRESTPTTVEFPPSPQLPQVEKIPAGKGRVVEVIADRQEYDEQRRIVTADGNVVVRFDGAVIDADSLQINLDNLIAVGEGNVALTRGNQVLQGKRFTYNFIQDNGELENGKGELYIPTTGTDFAFSPSLPTDITAGGVPSRPLSNRIRANQPVTGVSSPGGIEFGASGQSDVRNVPAQESGGVVKRLRFEAQRIEFYPRGFQAQDVRITNDPFSPPELEVRAEQVKVTREAPLIDRIVTQRQRLVFDQKVVVPIPINSRKIDRRPRQVNTTIVSLGFDSGKRGGLYVERSFEPINTDQKRWTITPQFYVQRAFKDSGNVASLFGVKSKLNAVLGPKTVLEGTGELTSFDFDQVENSLRGSLRLRQILGNVNPYTLSLESSYRDRLYNGSLGYQTVQSSIGGIISSPIIPLGKSGINLSYQGGAQYIDANTDRQDLLSPVRKNDRISLSRLQGSVALSGGINLWQGKPLAATATEGLKYTSNPVVPYLQAIAGITGTTSYYGSSDNQSTLTGTMGLVGQIGNFSRPYLDYTAFNLTYSQGTNSGLSPFLFDRSVDNKVLNAGLSQQLYGPFRLGLQTSINLDTGKATSTDYIMEYSRRTYGISLRYNPVLQLGGFSIRISDFNWTGGTDPFSNGELKPVVGGVVRQDN
;
A
#
# COMPACT_ATOMS: atom_id res chain seq x y z
N MET A 1 -20.74 22.62 5.44
CA MET A 1 -19.77 21.83 4.64
C MET A 1 -19.66 20.40 5.21
N PHE A 2 -20.03 19.40 4.40
CA PHE A 2 -19.57 18.00 4.47
C PHE A 2 -20.03 17.05 5.60
N HIS A 3 -21.08 16.26 5.29
CA HIS A 3 -21.39 14.91 5.81
C HIS A 3 -21.72 14.83 7.33
N PRO A 4 -22.45 13.81 7.84
CA PRO A 4 -22.29 12.38 7.57
C PRO A 4 -23.32 11.72 6.62
N VAL A 5 -22.81 10.98 5.64
CA VAL A 5 -23.39 9.67 5.25
C VAL A 5 -22.32 8.61 5.51
N LEU A 6 -22.32 8.02 6.71
CA LEU A 6 -21.44 6.89 7.06
C LEU A 6 -22.09 5.95 8.08
N SER A 7 -22.50 4.79 7.60
CA SER A 7 -22.53 3.48 8.30
C SER A 7 -22.97 2.40 7.31
N PRO A 8 -22.51 1.14 7.40
CA PRO A 8 -21.52 0.59 8.33
C PRO A 8 -20.24 0.07 7.65
N GLN A 9 -19.24 -0.33 8.45
CA GLN A 9 -18.60 -1.66 8.50
C GLN A 9 -17.32 -1.56 9.37
N LEU A 10 -16.91 -2.54 10.18
CA LEU A 10 -17.37 -3.92 10.47
C LEU A 10 -17.09 -4.25 11.96
N PRO A 11 -17.84 -5.18 12.56
CA PRO A 11 -17.31 -6.04 13.63
C PRO A 11 -17.47 -7.53 13.28
N PRO A 12 -16.79 -8.48 14.00
CA PRO A 12 -15.95 -8.26 15.18
C PRO A 12 -14.53 -8.84 15.08
N SER A 13 -13.66 -8.43 16.02
CA SER A 13 -12.68 -9.35 16.62
C SER A 13 -13.08 -9.59 18.07
N LEU A 14 -13.75 -10.71 18.35
CA LEU A 14 -14.16 -11.08 19.71
C LEU A 14 -13.07 -11.93 20.39
N GLU A 15 -11.87 -11.34 20.53
CA GLU A 15 -10.95 -11.70 21.60
C GLU A 15 -10.71 -10.45 22.44
N SER A 16 -11.02 -10.58 23.74
CA SER A 16 -10.67 -9.57 24.71
C SER A 16 -9.16 -9.51 24.87
N LEU A 17 -8.60 -8.31 24.92
CA LEU A 17 -7.22 -8.08 25.33
C LEU A 17 -7.05 -8.57 26.78
N LYS A 18 -6.63 -9.82 26.95
CA LYS A 18 -5.86 -10.22 28.13
C LYS A 18 -4.56 -9.42 28.08
N PRO A 19 -4.11 -8.80 29.19
CA PRO A 19 -2.79 -8.22 29.23
C PRO A 19 -1.78 -9.36 29.05
N VAL A 20 -1.01 -9.30 27.96
CA VAL A 20 0.21 -10.08 27.83
C VAL A 20 1.28 -9.29 28.57
N ASP A 21 1.73 -9.81 29.71
CA ASP A 21 2.81 -9.18 30.46
C ASP A 21 4.05 -9.05 29.58
N HIS A 22 4.47 -7.80 29.33
CA HIS A 22 5.75 -7.53 28.68
C HIS A 22 6.88 -7.89 29.65
N LEU A 23 7.27 -9.16 29.66
CA LEU A 23 8.50 -9.65 30.26
C LEU A 23 9.71 -9.01 29.54
N ALA A 24 10.05 -7.80 29.97
CA ALA A 24 11.26 -7.09 29.59
C ALA A 24 12.48 -7.85 30.12
N SER A 25 12.95 -8.82 29.35
CA SER A 25 14.09 -9.68 29.69
C SER A 25 15.39 -8.88 29.57
N ALA A 26 15.68 -8.08 30.60
CA ALA A 26 16.89 -7.29 30.70
C ALA A 26 18.13 -8.21 30.66
N THR A 27 19.13 -7.82 29.87
CA THR A 27 20.38 -8.58 29.70
C THR A 27 21.26 -8.46 30.96
N VAL A 28 20.92 -9.21 32.01
CA VAL A 28 21.69 -9.22 33.26
C VAL A 28 22.96 -10.03 33.11
N VAL A 29 24.09 -9.32 33.01
CA VAL A 29 25.44 -9.89 33.07
C VAL A 29 25.67 -10.48 34.47
N LYS A 30 25.59 -11.81 34.61
CA LYS A 30 25.87 -12.51 35.86
C LYS A 30 27.38 -12.72 36.05
N ILE A 31 28.04 -11.75 36.67
CA ILE A 31 29.35 -11.96 37.30
C ILE A 31 29.16 -12.93 38.48
N LYS A 32 29.95 -14.00 38.52
CA LYS A 32 29.86 -15.07 39.54
C LYS A 32 31.07 -14.99 40.47
N THR A 33 30.95 -14.21 41.54
CA THR A 33 31.97 -14.10 42.60
C THR A 33 31.69 -15.10 43.72
N ASP A 34 32.71 -15.77 44.23
CA ASP A 34 32.54 -16.91 45.15
C ASP A 34 32.55 -16.54 46.66
N ARG A 35 32.43 -17.57 47.50
CA ARG A 35 31.89 -17.52 48.86
C ARG A 35 32.80 -16.96 49.98
N ARG A 36 32.12 -16.24 50.89
CA ARG A 36 32.28 -16.23 52.37
C ARG A 36 33.60 -15.77 53.01
N LYS A 37 33.50 -14.75 53.87
CA LYS A 37 33.87 -14.90 55.30
C LYS A 37 33.03 -13.97 56.19
N LEU A 38 32.88 -14.35 57.46
CA LEU A 38 32.23 -13.54 58.52
C LEU A 38 33.20 -12.48 59.06
N ILE A 39 32.65 -11.38 59.59
CA ILE A 39 32.73 -11.01 61.02
C ILE A 39 31.81 -9.80 61.28
N ILE A 40 31.21 -9.74 62.48
CA ILE A 40 30.38 -8.62 62.95
C ILE A 40 31.19 -7.84 64.00
N VAL A 41 31.27 -6.51 63.86
CA VAL A 41 31.50 -5.59 64.98
C VAL A 41 30.65 -4.32 64.74
N ASP A 42 29.87 -3.92 65.74
CA ASP A 42 29.08 -2.69 65.77
C ASP A 42 29.85 -1.54 66.45
N LYS A 43 29.62 -0.29 66.03
CA LYS A 43 29.94 0.91 66.81
C LYS A 43 29.24 2.19 66.32
N ASN A 44 28.09 2.47 66.96
CA ASN A 44 27.56 3.81 67.31
C ASN A 44 28.53 5.01 67.18
N GLN A 45 28.04 6.15 66.66
CA GLN A 45 27.72 7.33 67.48
C GLN A 45 26.96 8.44 66.71
N ASN A 46 26.36 9.37 67.46
CA ASN A 46 25.51 10.47 66.97
C ASN A 46 26.27 11.66 66.39
N SER A 47 25.61 12.40 65.49
CA SER A 47 25.69 13.88 65.41
C SER A 47 24.45 14.45 64.72
N LYS A 48 23.71 15.32 65.42
CA LYS A 48 22.67 16.19 64.83
C LYS A 48 23.26 17.58 64.62
N TYR A 49 22.90 18.26 63.53
CA TYR A 49 22.60 19.69 63.55
C TYR A 49 21.66 20.06 62.40
N GLN A 50 20.63 20.86 62.71
CA GLN A 50 19.89 21.66 61.74
C GLN A 50 20.27 23.13 61.96
N PHE A 51 20.25 23.94 60.91
CA PHE A 51 19.78 25.32 61.00
C PHE A 51 19.15 25.76 59.67
N ASN A 52 18.33 26.81 59.73
CA ASN A 52 17.49 27.32 58.64
C ASN A 52 17.25 28.82 58.86
N THR A 53 16.60 29.53 57.91
CA THR A 53 16.26 30.98 57.94
C THR A 53 17.45 31.95 57.74
N ARG A 54 17.30 33.19 57.23
CA ARG A 54 16.20 33.87 56.50
C ARG A 54 16.73 35.06 55.65
N LEU A 55 15.84 35.62 54.81
CA LEU A 55 15.97 36.84 53.98
C LEU A 55 16.21 38.14 54.78
N VAL A 56 16.70 39.20 54.10
CA VAL A 56 16.05 40.54 53.95
C VAL A 56 16.80 41.43 52.92
N ASN A 57 16.11 42.46 52.40
CA ASN A 57 16.49 43.39 51.32
C ASN A 57 17.44 44.55 51.81
N GLU A 58 17.79 45.64 51.10
CA GLU A 58 17.27 46.30 49.88
C GLU A 58 18.26 47.34 49.28
N ASP A 59 18.04 47.77 48.01
CA ASP A 59 18.38 49.08 47.36
C ASP A 59 19.87 49.57 47.30
N VAL A 60 20.39 50.35 46.34
CA VAL A 60 20.12 50.79 44.92
C VAL A 60 21.51 51.15 44.29
N VAL A 61 21.76 51.65 43.05
CA VAL A 61 21.06 52.24 41.87
C VAL A 61 21.86 51.79 40.59
N THR A 62 21.83 52.29 39.33
CA THR A 62 21.24 53.43 38.58
C THR A 62 21.12 53.08 37.06
N ASN A 63 20.61 54.02 36.24
CA ASN A 63 20.89 54.24 34.80
C ASN A 63 20.54 53.16 33.73
N ASN A 64 19.36 53.33 33.11
CA ASN A 64 19.13 53.80 31.72
C ASN A 64 20.01 53.29 30.53
N GLN A 65 19.51 53.09 29.29
CA GLN A 65 18.16 53.25 28.70
C GLN A 65 17.98 52.50 27.34
N LEU A 66 16.89 51.73 27.23
CA LEU A 66 15.87 51.63 26.17
C LEU A 66 16.11 51.97 24.65
N PHE A 67 15.55 51.07 23.81
CA PHE A 67 14.70 51.26 22.59
C PHE A 67 15.21 51.26 21.11
N SER A 68 14.58 50.35 20.33
CA SER A 68 13.91 50.54 19.01
C SER A 68 14.67 50.39 17.67
N GLU A 69 13.88 50.18 16.60
CA GLU A 69 14.26 49.78 15.22
C GLU A 69 14.08 50.93 14.20
N GLN A 70 14.80 50.91 13.06
CA GLN A 70 14.21 50.95 11.68
C GLN A 70 15.22 51.11 10.50
N SER A 71 14.96 50.31 9.45
CA SER A 71 14.89 50.62 7.99
C SER A 71 15.96 51.38 7.16
N ALA A 72 16.10 50.88 5.91
CA ALA A 72 16.42 51.56 4.61
C ALA A 72 17.90 51.77 4.19
N VAL A 73 18.30 51.92 2.90
CA VAL A 73 17.86 51.52 1.51
C VAL A 73 19.01 52.00 0.57
N LEU A 74 19.34 51.32 -0.56
CA LEU A 74 19.81 51.92 -1.84
C LEU A 74 20.05 50.88 -2.98
N ALA A 75 20.33 51.35 -4.21
CA ALA A 75 20.19 50.66 -5.52
C ALA A 75 21.55 50.50 -6.28
N GLU A 76 21.73 49.92 -7.48
CA GLU A 76 20.90 49.24 -8.53
C GLU A 76 21.82 48.23 -9.33
N THR A 77 21.73 47.77 -10.61
CA THR A 77 20.97 48.09 -11.86
C THR A 77 21.00 46.91 -12.88
N SER A 78 19.93 46.69 -13.66
CA SER A 78 19.92 46.18 -15.07
C SER A 78 20.33 44.73 -15.44
N ILE A 79 20.04 44.37 -16.71
CA ILE A 79 20.12 43.07 -17.45
C ILE A 79 20.01 43.40 -18.98
N PRO A 80 20.14 42.50 -20.03
CA PRO A 80 19.92 41.03 -20.05
C PRO A 80 20.78 40.16 -21.04
N SER A 81 20.37 38.88 -21.21
CA SER A 81 20.24 38.11 -22.49
C SER A 81 21.35 37.21 -23.10
N THR A 82 20.83 36.10 -23.69
CA THR A 82 21.31 35.26 -24.83
C THR A 82 22.31 34.11 -24.68
N GLU A 83 21.80 32.92 -25.06
CA GLU A 83 22.43 31.68 -25.59
C GLU A 83 23.03 31.86 -27.01
N PRO A 84 23.58 30.82 -27.70
CA PRO A 84 24.24 29.57 -27.24
C PRO A 84 25.56 29.24 -28.00
N SER A 85 26.38 28.29 -27.51
CA SER A 85 27.38 27.61 -28.36
C SER A 85 27.90 26.27 -27.80
N ASN A 86 27.97 25.24 -28.65
CA ASN A 86 28.69 23.98 -28.39
C ASN A 86 30.21 24.17 -28.60
N VAL A 87 31.05 23.44 -27.84
CA VAL A 87 32.43 23.11 -28.24
C VAL A 87 32.73 21.65 -27.88
N ASN A 88 33.57 21.00 -28.68
CA ASN A 88 33.93 19.58 -28.60
C ASN A 88 35.29 19.37 -27.87
N LEU A 89 35.75 18.12 -27.75
CA LEU A 89 36.98 17.70 -27.06
C LEU A 89 38.28 17.92 -27.88
N GLN A 90 39.43 17.71 -27.20
CA GLN A 90 40.83 17.82 -27.65
C GLN A 90 41.37 19.28 -27.74
N GLU A 91 42.61 19.61 -27.34
CA GLU A 91 43.69 18.77 -26.77
C GLU A 91 44.71 19.58 -25.91
N SER A 92 45.61 18.86 -25.21
CA SER A 92 46.83 19.35 -24.53
C SER A 92 46.65 20.22 -23.26
N GLY A 93 47.43 20.05 -22.19
CA GLY A 93 48.45 19.02 -21.92
C GLY A 93 49.18 19.25 -20.58
N GLY A 94 49.42 18.19 -19.81
CA GLY A 94 50.13 18.27 -18.52
C GLY A 94 50.35 16.89 -17.89
N LYS A 95 51.59 16.59 -17.47
CA LYS A 95 51.98 15.25 -17.01
C LYS A 95 51.69 15.05 -15.51
N PHE A 96 51.06 13.93 -15.17
CA PHE A 96 51.12 13.33 -13.83
C PHE A 96 51.52 11.85 -13.94
N TYR A 97 52.28 11.37 -12.97
CA TYR A 97 52.90 10.04 -13.00
C TYR A 97 51.93 8.96 -12.54
N LEU A 98 51.66 7.97 -13.40
CA LEU A 98 51.08 6.69 -12.99
C LEU A 98 52.20 5.73 -12.60
N SER A 99 52.40 5.54 -11.30
CA SER A 99 53.18 4.40 -10.80
C SER A 99 52.39 3.11 -11.06
N VAL A 100 52.98 2.19 -11.82
CA VAL A 100 52.42 0.84 -12.00
C VAL A 100 52.61 0.06 -10.71
N GLY A 101 51.59 0.06 -9.85
CA GLY A 101 51.50 -0.90 -8.75
C GLY A 101 51.20 -2.29 -9.30
N ASP A 102 51.91 -3.30 -8.81
CA ASP A 102 51.83 -4.66 -9.33
C ASP A 102 50.40 -5.23 -9.32
N LYS A 103 50.08 -6.01 -10.36
CA LYS A 103 48.95 -6.94 -10.31
C LYS A 103 49.22 -7.99 -9.24
N LYS A 104 48.75 -7.75 -8.00
CA LYS A 104 48.48 -8.85 -7.07
C LYS A 104 47.57 -9.86 -7.81
N PRO A 105 47.95 -11.14 -7.88
CA PRO A 105 47.02 -12.15 -8.37
C PRO A 105 45.79 -12.15 -7.46
N ALA A 106 44.60 -12.28 -8.04
CA ALA A 106 43.40 -12.51 -7.25
C ALA A 106 43.60 -13.80 -6.45
N THR A 107 43.52 -13.73 -5.12
CA THR A 107 43.58 -14.92 -4.28
C THR A 107 42.44 -15.86 -4.70
N PRO A 108 42.71 -17.14 -4.99
CA PRO A 108 41.65 -18.07 -5.32
C PRO A 108 40.70 -18.18 -4.12
N VAL A 109 39.40 -17.96 -4.35
CA VAL A 109 38.40 -18.25 -3.33
C VAL A 109 38.35 -19.76 -3.18
N GLN A 110 38.98 -20.26 -2.13
CA GLN A 110 39.14 -21.69 -1.89
C GLN A 110 37.81 -22.24 -1.37
N ASN A 111 36.90 -22.60 -2.28
CA ASN A 111 35.62 -23.19 -1.91
C ASN A 111 35.87 -24.54 -1.20
N ILE A 112 35.38 -24.66 0.03
CA ILE A 112 35.55 -25.85 0.88
C ILE A 112 34.22 -26.59 0.87
N ILE A 113 34.20 -27.84 0.42
CA ILE A 113 32.98 -28.66 0.50
C ILE A 113 33.09 -29.58 1.70
N GLU A 114 32.16 -29.46 2.64
CA GLU A 114 32.10 -30.22 3.88
C GLU A 114 30.98 -31.25 3.80
N PHE A 115 31.36 -32.53 3.82
CA PHE A 115 30.44 -33.66 3.69
C PHE A 115 30.13 -34.27 5.06
N LYS A 116 28.84 -34.46 5.38
CA LYS A 116 28.38 -35.00 6.66
C LYS A 116 27.27 -36.04 6.46
N LEU A 117 27.51 -37.26 6.91
CA LEU A 117 26.45 -38.27 7.03
C LEU A 117 25.49 -37.94 8.18
N ARG A 118 24.25 -38.39 8.04
CA ARG A 118 23.19 -38.20 9.04
C ARG A 118 23.31 -39.21 10.18
N ASN A 119 23.99 -38.81 11.26
CA ASN A 119 24.34 -39.72 12.37
C ASN A 119 23.09 -40.27 13.10
N PRO A 120 22.89 -41.60 13.21
CA PRO A 120 21.61 -42.19 13.63
C PRO A 120 21.49 -42.54 15.12
N GLU A 121 22.38 -42.07 16.00
CA GLU A 121 22.29 -42.36 17.44
C GLU A 121 22.75 -41.19 18.33
N ASN A 122 22.13 -41.05 19.50
CA ASN A 122 22.43 -40.02 20.49
C ASN A 122 22.13 -40.54 21.92
N ARG A 123 23.18 -40.93 22.65
CA ARG A 123 23.14 -41.33 24.08
C ARG A 123 24.38 -40.80 24.81
N GLU A 124 24.29 -40.76 26.14
CA GLU A 124 25.03 -39.83 27.00
C GLU A 124 26.44 -40.30 27.42
N SER A 125 27.34 -39.37 27.75
CA SER A 125 28.23 -39.45 28.93
C SER A 125 29.12 -38.21 29.14
N THR A 126 29.37 -37.88 30.42
CA THR A 126 30.40 -36.96 30.97
C THR A 126 30.61 -37.35 32.47
N PRO A 127 31.60 -36.83 33.24
CA PRO A 127 32.77 -35.99 32.95
C PRO A 127 34.11 -36.57 33.53
N THR A 128 35.24 -35.83 33.46
CA THR A 128 36.32 -35.72 34.51
C THR A 128 37.35 -34.63 34.11
N THR A 129 38.08 -34.05 35.09
CA THR A 129 38.86 -32.78 34.97
C THR A 129 40.13 -32.79 35.86
N VAL A 130 41.14 -31.92 35.57
CA VAL A 130 42.15 -31.22 36.45
C VAL A 130 43.52 -31.07 35.73
N GLU A 131 44.41 -30.09 35.96
CA GLU A 131 44.33 -28.60 36.02
C GLU A 131 45.76 -27.99 35.75
N PHE A 132 45.91 -26.65 35.72
CA PHE A 132 46.95 -25.81 35.08
C PHE A 132 47.76 -24.94 36.12
N PRO A 133 48.66 -23.93 35.82
CA PRO A 133 48.93 -23.18 34.57
C PRO A 133 50.39 -23.01 33.99
N PRO A 134 51.22 -21.93 34.22
CA PRO A 134 52.07 -21.30 33.16
C PRO A 134 53.60 -21.32 33.50
N SER A 135 54.57 -20.56 32.94
CA SER A 135 54.68 -19.37 32.03
C SER A 135 56.16 -19.22 31.55
N PRO A 136 56.59 -18.27 30.68
CA PRO A 136 55.87 -17.32 29.82
C PRO A 136 56.21 -17.46 28.30
N GLN A 137 55.78 -16.51 27.47
CA GLN A 137 55.82 -16.57 25.99
C GLN A 137 56.97 -15.79 25.34
N LEU A 138 57.30 -16.16 24.10
CA LEU A 138 57.82 -15.25 23.06
C LEU A 138 56.83 -15.24 21.86
N PRO A 139 56.84 -14.21 20.98
CA PRO A 139 55.74 -13.95 20.05
C PRO A 139 55.50 -15.05 19.01
N GLN A 140 54.23 -15.28 18.68
CA GLN A 140 53.84 -16.15 17.57
C GLN A 140 54.19 -15.49 16.23
N VAL A 141 54.71 -16.28 15.29
CA VAL A 141 54.66 -15.91 13.87
C VAL A 141 53.19 -15.97 13.45
N GLU A 142 52.66 -14.82 13.06
CA GLU A 142 51.25 -14.66 12.72
C GLU A 142 50.90 -15.52 11.49
N LYS A 143 50.13 -16.60 11.69
CA LYS A 143 49.52 -17.31 10.57
C LYS A 143 48.53 -16.37 9.91
N ILE A 144 48.88 -15.90 8.71
CA ILE A 144 47.97 -15.20 7.81
C ILE A 144 46.64 -15.97 7.80
N PRO A 145 45.51 -15.36 8.18
CA PRO A 145 44.24 -16.06 8.15
C PRO A 145 43.94 -16.43 6.71
N ALA A 146 43.84 -17.74 6.42
CA ALA A 146 43.38 -18.23 5.14
C ALA A 146 42.03 -17.54 4.83
N GLY A 147 41.93 -16.91 3.66
CA GLY A 147 40.71 -16.22 3.26
C GLY A 147 39.55 -17.18 3.34
N LYS A 148 38.55 -16.88 4.20
CA LYS A 148 37.45 -17.80 4.51
C LYS A 148 36.84 -18.35 3.22
N GLY A 149 37.04 -19.64 2.99
CA GLY A 149 36.46 -20.34 1.86
C GLY A 149 34.94 -20.24 1.88
N ARG A 150 34.29 -20.20 0.71
CA ARG A 150 32.85 -20.45 0.64
C ARG A 150 32.65 -21.91 1.06
N VAL A 151 32.02 -22.14 2.22
CA VAL A 151 31.71 -23.49 2.67
C VAL A 151 30.41 -23.94 2.00
N VAL A 152 30.48 -25.08 1.32
CA VAL A 152 29.30 -25.83 0.83
C VAL A 152 29.12 -27.01 1.77
N GLU A 153 28.09 -27.02 2.61
CA GLU A 153 27.79 -28.17 3.47
C GLU A 153 26.81 -29.10 2.76
N VAL A 154 27.13 -30.39 2.65
CA VAL A 154 26.27 -31.40 1.99
C VAL A 154 25.95 -32.53 2.95
N ILE A 155 24.65 -32.73 3.22
CA ILE A 155 24.11 -33.75 4.12
C ILE A 155 23.16 -34.66 3.33
N ALA A 156 23.37 -35.97 3.37
CA ALA A 156 22.50 -36.96 2.73
C ALA A 156 22.49 -38.28 3.50
N ASP A 157 21.61 -39.21 3.09
CA ASP A 157 21.54 -40.55 3.67
C ASP A 157 22.66 -41.48 3.14
N ARG A 158 23.05 -41.34 1.85
CA ARG A 158 24.25 -41.93 1.24
C ARG A 158 25.10 -40.84 0.58
N GLN A 159 26.43 -40.98 0.66
CA GLN A 159 27.39 -40.15 -0.07
C GLN A 159 28.52 -41.04 -0.63
N GLU A 160 28.97 -40.77 -1.84
CA GLU A 160 29.98 -41.55 -2.57
C GLU A 160 30.88 -40.63 -3.41
N TYR A 161 32.18 -40.91 -3.46
CA TYR A 161 33.16 -40.09 -4.16
C TYR A 161 33.94 -40.92 -5.19
N ASP A 162 33.83 -40.53 -6.46
CA ASP A 162 34.60 -41.06 -7.58
C ASP A 162 35.92 -40.26 -7.69
N GLU A 163 37.04 -40.84 -7.25
CA GLU A 163 38.36 -40.20 -7.30
C GLU A 163 38.85 -39.94 -8.74
N GLN A 164 38.45 -40.77 -9.71
CA GLN A 164 38.92 -40.67 -11.10
C GLN A 164 38.21 -39.55 -11.86
N ARG A 165 36.90 -39.39 -11.64
CA ARG A 165 36.08 -38.32 -12.25
C ARG A 165 36.00 -37.06 -11.38
N ARG A 166 36.46 -37.15 -10.14
CA ARG A 166 36.35 -36.12 -9.09
C ARG A 166 34.90 -35.66 -8.91
N ILE A 167 33.97 -36.61 -8.88
CA ILE A 167 32.53 -36.37 -8.69
C ILE A 167 32.13 -36.93 -7.32
N VAL A 168 31.41 -36.14 -6.53
CA VAL A 168 30.69 -36.63 -5.35
C VAL A 168 29.22 -36.78 -5.70
N THR A 169 28.66 -37.95 -5.45
CA THR A 169 27.23 -38.24 -5.55
C THR A 169 26.65 -38.38 -4.15
N ALA A 170 25.49 -37.79 -3.91
CA ALA A 170 24.78 -37.82 -2.64
C ALA A 170 23.30 -38.17 -2.91
N ASP A 171 22.77 -39.17 -2.21
CA ASP A 171 21.45 -39.73 -2.45
C ASP A 171 20.66 -39.85 -1.13
N GLY A 172 19.35 -39.62 -1.24
CA GLY A 172 18.41 -39.73 -0.12
C GLY A 172 18.39 -38.46 0.74
N ASN A 173 17.25 -37.75 0.69
CA ASN A 173 16.95 -36.59 1.52
C ASN A 173 18.11 -35.57 1.57
N VAL A 174 18.67 -35.23 0.42
CA VAL A 174 19.88 -34.41 0.30
C VAL A 174 19.55 -32.98 0.73
N VAL A 175 20.42 -32.39 1.55
CA VAL A 175 20.37 -30.99 1.98
C VAL A 175 21.72 -30.35 1.72
N VAL A 176 21.76 -29.35 0.85
CA VAL A 176 22.94 -28.50 0.62
C VAL A 176 22.73 -27.15 1.30
N ARG A 177 23.77 -26.62 1.95
CA ARG A 177 23.80 -25.23 2.45
C ARG A 177 24.96 -24.47 1.83
N PHE A 178 24.67 -23.30 1.26
CA PHE A 178 25.64 -22.43 0.59
C PHE A 178 25.13 -20.99 0.58
N ASP A 179 25.99 -20.02 0.92
CA ASP A 179 25.70 -18.56 0.81
C ASP A 179 24.37 -18.11 1.48
N GLY A 180 23.98 -18.74 2.59
CA GLY A 180 22.70 -18.49 3.28
C GLY A 180 21.45 -19.03 2.58
N ALA A 181 21.61 -19.75 1.47
CA ALA A 181 20.56 -20.55 0.83
C ALA A 181 20.62 -22.01 1.28
N VAL A 182 19.46 -22.68 1.19
CA VAL A 182 19.31 -24.13 1.45
C VAL A 182 18.66 -24.77 0.23
N ILE A 183 19.20 -25.90 -0.23
CA ILE A 183 18.63 -26.71 -1.32
C ILE A 183 18.31 -28.09 -0.74
N ASP A 184 17.04 -28.48 -0.78
CA ASP A 184 16.62 -29.89 -0.60
C ASP A 184 16.55 -30.58 -1.98
N ALA A 185 16.92 -31.86 -2.10
CA ALA A 185 16.76 -32.69 -3.32
C ALA A 185 16.72 -34.20 -2.99
N ASP A 186 16.27 -35.03 -3.95
CA ASP A 186 16.32 -36.50 -3.80
C ASP A 186 17.72 -37.08 -4.07
N SER A 187 18.41 -36.55 -5.09
CA SER A 187 19.79 -36.88 -5.45
C SER A 187 20.55 -35.61 -5.88
N LEU A 188 21.88 -35.62 -5.71
CA LEU A 188 22.79 -34.53 -6.03
C LEU A 188 24.14 -35.06 -6.51
N GLN A 189 24.65 -34.54 -7.62
CA GLN A 189 26.01 -34.76 -8.10
C GLN A 189 26.78 -33.43 -8.09
N ILE A 190 28.02 -33.43 -7.60
CA ILE A 190 28.93 -32.27 -7.62
C ILE A 190 30.24 -32.70 -8.28
N ASN A 191 30.63 -32.05 -9.38
CA ASN A 191 31.99 -32.17 -9.92
C ASN A 191 32.93 -31.19 -9.19
N LEU A 192 34.07 -31.69 -8.68
CA LEU A 192 35.00 -30.92 -7.87
C LEU A 192 36.02 -30.09 -8.68
N ASP A 193 36.15 -30.31 -9.99
CA ASP A 193 37.06 -29.54 -10.85
C ASP A 193 36.43 -28.21 -11.29
N ASN A 194 35.17 -28.24 -11.70
CA ASN A 194 34.43 -27.07 -12.20
C ASN A 194 33.42 -26.49 -11.19
N LEU A 195 33.23 -27.16 -10.05
CA LEU A 195 32.28 -26.82 -8.99
C LEU A 195 30.86 -26.56 -9.53
N ILE A 196 30.41 -27.44 -10.43
CA ILE A 196 29.01 -27.53 -10.84
C ILE A 196 28.31 -28.60 -10.00
N ALA A 197 27.22 -28.19 -9.35
CA ALA A 197 26.25 -29.08 -8.74
C ALA A 197 25.06 -29.30 -9.68
N VAL A 198 24.57 -30.53 -9.77
CA VAL A 198 23.32 -30.93 -10.43
C VAL A 198 22.47 -31.66 -9.40
N GLY A 199 21.30 -31.11 -9.06
CA GLY A 199 20.32 -31.73 -8.17
C GLY A 199 19.11 -32.22 -8.96
N GLU A 200 18.64 -33.43 -8.67
CA GLU A 200 17.48 -34.03 -9.32
C GLU A 200 16.49 -34.62 -8.30
N GLY A 201 15.21 -34.53 -8.65
CA GLY A 201 14.12 -35.02 -7.80
C GLY A 201 13.75 -34.07 -6.67
N ASN A 202 12.46 -33.72 -6.60
CA ASN A 202 11.81 -32.87 -5.58
C ASN A 202 12.59 -31.60 -5.15
N VAL A 203 13.37 -31.01 -6.06
CA VAL A 203 14.34 -29.96 -5.71
C VAL A 203 13.63 -28.73 -5.15
N ALA A 204 14.07 -28.24 -3.99
CA ALA A 204 13.54 -27.03 -3.35
C ALA A 204 14.65 -26.10 -2.87
N LEU A 205 14.83 -24.97 -3.55
CA LEU A 205 15.74 -23.89 -3.18
C LEU A 205 15.00 -22.86 -2.31
N THR A 206 15.46 -22.64 -1.09
CA THR A 206 14.94 -21.64 -0.14
C THR A 206 16.01 -20.58 0.16
N ARG A 207 15.66 -19.30 0.04
CA ARG A 207 16.49 -18.17 0.48
C ARG A 207 15.62 -17.04 1.03
N GLY A 208 15.91 -16.56 2.24
CA GLY A 208 15.03 -15.62 2.95
C GLY A 208 13.61 -16.17 3.10
N ASN A 209 12.60 -15.39 2.70
CA ASN A 209 11.20 -15.85 2.68
C ASN A 209 10.79 -16.56 1.38
N GLN A 210 11.65 -16.57 0.36
CA GLN A 210 11.30 -17.02 -0.99
C GLN A 210 11.55 -18.52 -1.15
N VAL A 211 10.69 -19.19 -1.93
CA VAL A 211 10.77 -20.63 -2.20
C VAL A 211 10.67 -20.87 -3.69
N LEU A 212 11.65 -21.57 -4.25
CA LEU A 212 11.62 -22.12 -5.59
C LEU A 212 11.63 -23.65 -5.50
N GLN A 213 10.85 -24.31 -6.33
CA GLN A 213 10.78 -25.76 -6.47
C GLN A 213 10.92 -26.13 -7.96
N GLY A 214 11.54 -27.27 -8.28
CA GLY A 214 11.68 -27.73 -9.67
C GLY A 214 12.00 -29.21 -9.78
N LYS A 215 12.14 -29.71 -11.01
CA LYS A 215 12.50 -31.13 -11.26
C LYS A 215 14.01 -31.37 -11.20
N ARG A 216 14.76 -30.45 -11.78
CA ARG A 216 16.21 -30.46 -11.91
C ARG A 216 16.75 -29.05 -11.67
N PHE A 217 17.86 -28.97 -10.96
CA PHE A 217 18.60 -27.74 -10.68
C PHE A 217 20.06 -27.94 -11.08
N THR A 218 20.70 -26.91 -11.60
CA THR A 218 22.13 -26.91 -11.92
C THR A 218 22.73 -25.58 -11.48
N TYR A 219 23.88 -25.57 -10.80
CA TYR A 219 24.49 -24.35 -10.29
C TYR A 219 26.01 -24.41 -10.36
N ASN A 220 26.65 -23.32 -10.76
CA ASN A 220 28.10 -23.19 -10.82
C ASN A 220 28.61 -22.27 -9.70
N PHE A 221 29.31 -22.84 -8.71
CA PHE A 221 29.80 -22.11 -7.53
C PHE A 221 30.99 -21.16 -7.82
N ILE A 222 31.51 -21.13 -9.05
CA ILE A 222 32.56 -20.22 -9.53
C ILE A 222 31.95 -19.02 -10.27
N GLN A 223 30.93 -19.25 -11.09
CA GLN A 223 30.30 -18.22 -11.93
C GLN A 223 29.08 -17.54 -11.28
N ASP A 224 28.58 -18.09 -10.16
CA ASP A 224 27.34 -17.69 -9.48
C ASP A 224 26.14 -17.58 -10.45
N ASN A 225 26.06 -18.54 -11.35
CA ASN A 225 24.94 -18.76 -12.26
C ASN A 225 24.34 -20.15 -12.05
N GLY A 226 23.13 -20.35 -12.55
CA GLY A 226 22.45 -21.63 -12.45
C GLY A 226 21.15 -21.69 -13.22
N GLU A 227 20.51 -22.84 -13.18
CA GLU A 227 19.33 -23.20 -13.94
C GLU A 227 18.37 -24.02 -13.09
N LEU A 228 17.06 -23.79 -13.24
CA LEU A 228 15.98 -24.56 -12.63
C LEU A 228 14.95 -24.94 -13.70
N GLU A 229 14.77 -26.25 -13.90
CA GLU A 229 13.77 -26.78 -14.83
C GLU A 229 12.42 -27.01 -14.16
N ASN A 230 11.34 -26.64 -14.87
CA ASN A 230 9.95 -26.70 -14.40
C ASN A 230 9.79 -25.97 -13.05
N GLY A 231 10.37 -24.77 -12.96
CA GLY A 231 10.44 -23.96 -11.75
C GLY A 231 9.08 -23.40 -11.35
N LYS A 232 8.64 -23.65 -10.11
CA LYS A 232 7.46 -23.04 -9.49
C LYS A 232 7.79 -22.47 -8.12
N GLY A 233 6.97 -21.56 -7.59
CA GLY A 233 7.23 -21.01 -6.26
C GLY A 233 6.23 -19.97 -5.77
N GLU A 234 6.45 -19.53 -4.53
CA GLU A 234 5.73 -18.41 -3.91
C GLU A 234 6.70 -17.24 -3.69
N LEU A 235 6.25 -16.05 -4.08
CA LEU A 235 7.00 -14.81 -4.10
C LEU A 235 6.36 -13.81 -3.13
N TYR A 236 7.03 -13.49 -2.03
CA TYR A 236 6.58 -12.46 -1.09
C TYR A 236 7.23 -11.12 -1.44
N ILE A 237 6.50 -10.28 -2.19
CA ILE A 237 7.04 -9.07 -2.83
C ILE A 237 7.84 -8.18 -1.86
N PRO A 238 7.35 -7.87 -0.63
CA PRO A 238 8.03 -6.95 0.29
C PRO A 238 9.46 -7.33 0.68
N THR A 239 9.87 -8.61 0.61
CA THR A 239 11.26 -9.03 0.89
C THR A 239 12.03 -9.56 -0.31
N THR A 240 11.44 -9.61 -1.52
CA THR A 240 12.18 -9.96 -2.75
C THR A 240 13.43 -9.09 -2.98
N GLY A 241 13.39 -7.85 -2.49
CA GLY A 241 14.50 -6.90 -2.56
C GLY A 241 15.75 -7.36 -1.82
N THR A 242 15.59 -7.99 -0.65
CA THR A 242 16.66 -8.53 0.19
C THR A 242 16.96 -9.99 -0.14
N ASP A 243 15.92 -10.80 -0.36
CA ASP A 243 16.05 -12.26 -0.42
C ASP A 243 16.74 -12.73 -1.72
N PHE A 244 16.70 -11.91 -2.78
CA PHE A 244 17.45 -12.10 -4.03
C PHE A 244 18.63 -11.10 -4.17
N ALA A 245 19.17 -10.62 -3.06
CA ALA A 245 20.41 -9.85 -3.03
C ALA A 245 21.62 -10.80 -3.02
N PHE A 246 22.05 -11.24 -4.21
CA PHE A 246 23.39 -11.81 -4.44
C PHE A 246 24.48 -10.72 -4.30
N SER A 247 24.57 -10.13 -3.11
CA SER A 247 25.68 -9.29 -2.69
C SER A 247 26.70 -10.17 -1.97
N PRO A 248 28.00 -10.08 -2.27
CA PRO A 248 29.00 -10.68 -1.38
C PRO A 248 28.86 -10.01 0.00
N SER A 249 28.49 -10.79 1.01
CA SER A 249 28.50 -10.32 2.40
C SER A 249 29.91 -9.85 2.76
N LEU A 250 30.02 -8.75 3.51
CA LEU A 250 31.32 -8.32 4.03
C LEU A 250 31.93 -9.47 4.86
N PRO A 251 33.23 -9.80 4.74
CA PRO A 251 33.83 -10.98 5.41
C PRO A 251 33.72 -11.02 6.95
N THR A 252 33.30 -9.90 7.55
CA THR A 252 33.05 -9.65 8.97
C THR A 252 31.58 -9.78 9.39
N ASP A 253 30.63 -9.94 8.46
CA ASP A 253 29.19 -10.03 8.76
C ASP A 253 28.82 -11.41 9.32
N ILE A 254 28.94 -11.53 10.65
CA ILE A 254 28.52 -12.70 11.44
C ILE A 254 26.99 -12.87 11.50
N THR A 255 26.20 -11.88 11.10
CA THR A 255 24.73 -11.95 11.04
C THR A 255 24.24 -12.75 9.83
N ALA A 256 25.03 -12.80 8.74
CA ALA A 256 24.74 -13.64 7.57
C ALA A 256 24.78 -15.16 7.85
N GLY A 257 25.31 -15.59 8.99
CA GLY A 257 25.29 -16.99 9.46
C GLY A 257 24.00 -17.44 10.15
N GLY A 258 22.97 -16.59 10.23
CA GLY A 258 21.69 -16.91 10.87
C GLY A 258 20.89 -17.97 10.10
N VAL A 259 21.08 -19.25 10.47
CA VAL A 259 20.55 -20.42 9.73
C VAL A 259 19.01 -20.36 9.55
N PRO A 260 18.49 -20.28 8.32
CA PRO A 260 17.07 -20.49 8.03
C PRO A 260 16.78 -21.99 7.97
N SER A 261 17.11 -22.72 9.03
CA SER A 261 16.84 -24.15 9.17
C SER A 261 15.34 -24.36 9.35
N ARG A 262 14.63 -24.45 8.21
CA ARG A 262 13.19 -24.72 8.17
C ARG A 262 12.89 -25.96 9.02
N PRO A 263 12.13 -25.82 10.13
CA PRO A 263 11.68 -27.00 10.86
C PRO A 263 10.83 -27.87 9.94
N LEU A 264 10.81 -29.18 10.17
CA LEU A 264 10.06 -30.14 9.35
C LEU A 264 8.59 -29.73 9.16
N SER A 265 8.01 -29.04 10.16
CA SER A 265 6.67 -28.45 10.10
C SER A 265 6.42 -27.50 8.92
N ASN A 266 7.45 -26.88 8.33
CA ASN A 266 7.30 -26.04 7.13
C ASN A 266 7.30 -26.85 5.82
N ARG A 267 8.01 -27.98 5.74
CA ARG A 267 7.82 -28.95 4.63
C ARG A 267 6.47 -29.66 4.76
N ILE A 268 6.07 -30.02 5.98
CA ILE A 268 4.74 -30.57 6.26
C ILE A 268 3.64 -29.56 5.90
N ARG A 269 3.77 -28.27 6.25
CA ARG A 269 2.86 -27.20 5.80
C ARG A 269 2.82 -27.04 4.28
N ALA A 270 3.95 -27.09 3.59
CA ALA A 270 3.97 -27.09 2.12
C ALA A 270 3.32 -28.35 1.51
N ASN A 271 3.11 -29.40 2.30
CA ASN A 271 2.36 -30.60 1.93
C ASN A 271 0.93 -30.63 2.52
N GLN A 272 0.47 -29.61 3.23
CA GLN A 272 -0.91 -29.46 3.70
C GLN A 272 -1.77 -28.74 2.66
N PRO A 273 -3.09 -29.04 2.57
CA PRO A 273 -4.00 -28.31 1.68
C PRO A 273 -4.03 -26.80 1.95
N VAL A 274 -4.41 -26.03 0.92
CA VAL A 274 -4.61 -24.59 1.01
C VAL A 274 -5.70 -24.28 2.04
N THR A 275 -5.34 -23.50 3.05
CA THR A 275 -6.14 -23.22 4.26
C THR A 275 -5.95 -21.77 4.69
N GLY A 276 -6.88 -21.25 5.51
CA GLY A 276 -6.80 -19.89 6.05
C GLY A 276 -6.88 -18.77 5.00
N VAL A 277 -7.47 -19.06 3.83
CA VAL A 277 -7.53 -18.11 2.72
C VAL A 277 -8.34 -16.88 3.10
N SER A 278 -7.70 -15.71 2.97
CA SER A 278 -8.29 -14.41 3.31
C SER A 278 -7.72 -13.32 2.42
N SER A 279 -8.56 -12.35 2.04
CA SER A 279 -8.16 -11.23 1.20
C SER A 279 -8.05 -9.94 2.03
N PRO A 280 -6.84 -9.39 2.27
CA PRO A 280 -6.64 -8.17 3.05
C PRO A 280 -6.95 -6.88 2.27
N GLY A 281 -7.63 -6.99 1.11
CA GLY A 281 -7.89 -5.91 0.17
C GLY A 281 -7.46 -6.29 -1.25
N GLY A 282 -7.01 -5.31 -2.03
CA GLY A 282 -6.50 -5.50 -3.38
C GLY A 282 -5.97 -4.20 -3.96
N ILE A 283 -5.51 -4.23 -5.20
CA ILE A 283 -5.25 -3.03 -5.99
C ILE A 283 -6.53 -2.70 -6.77
N GLU A 284 -7.15 -1.55 -6.50
CA GLU A 284 -8.17 -0.99 -7.39
C GLU A 284 -7.54 0.12 -8.25
N PHE A 285 -7.66 -0.02 -9.57
CA PHE A 285 -7.24 0.95 -10.56
C PHE A 285 -8.37 1.15 -11.56
N GLY A 286 -8.70 2.41 -11.82
CA GLY A 286 -9.87 2.75 -12.59
C GLY A 286 -9.77 4.14 -13.17
N ALA A 287 -10.66 4.40 -14.12
CA ALA A 287 -10.84 5.67 -14.76
C ALA A 287 -12.28 6.09 -14.51
N SER A 288 -12.47 6.93 -13.50
CA SER A 288 -13.74 7.59 -13.26
C SER A 288 -13.73 8.94 -13.96
N GLY A 289 -14.89 9.33 -14.51
CA GLY A 289 -15.29 10.73 -14.60
C GLY A 289 -15.30 11.30 -13.19
N GLN A 290 -14.13 11.72 -12.73
CA GLN A 290 -13.97 12.28 -11.40
C GLN A 290 -14.84 13.52 -11.30
N SER A 291 -15.82 13.43 -10.41
CA SER A 291 -16.41 14.58 -9.77
C SER A 291 -15.30 15.37 -9.07
N ASP A 292 -14.72 16.36 -9.74
CA ASP A 292 -13.95 17.44 -9.12
C ASP A 292 -14.97 18.41 -8.50
N VAL A 293 -15.76 17.81 -7.62
CA VAL A 293 -16.93 18.28 -6.91
C VAL A 293 -16.73 17.72 -5.52
N ARG A 294 -16.47 18.59 -4.55
CA ARG A 294 -15.98 18.15 -3.25
C ARG A 294 -16.96 17.17 -2.56
N ASN A 295 -18.26 17.32 -2.83
CA ASN A 295 -19.41 16.59 -2.26
C ASN A 295 -19.39 15.07 -2.45
N VAL A 296 -18.89 14.60 -3.58
CA VAL A 296 -19.14 13.25 -4.08
C VAL A 296 -17.92 12.38 -3.79
N PRO A 297 -18.07 11.22 -3.11
CA PRO A 297 -16.98 10.28 -2.92
C PRO A 297 -16.35 9.88 -4.26
N ALA A 298 -15.07 10.19 -4.42
CA ALA A 298 -14.25 9.60 -5.47
C ALA A 298 -14.00 8.12 -5.15
N GLN A 299 -13.90 7.25 -6.17
CA GLN A 299 -13.43 5.88 -5.94
C GLN A 299 -12.00 5.90 -5.41
N GLU A 300 -11.73 5.07 -4.39
CA GLU A 300 -10.39 4.90 -3.86
C GLU A 300 -9.56 4.07 -4.84
N SER A 301 -8.44 4.64 -5.31
CA SER A 301 -7.50 3.95 -6.20
C SER A 301 -6.18 3.71 -5.45
N GLY A 302 -5.80 2.45 -5.28
CA GLY A 302 -4.61 2.08 -4.51
C GLY A 302 -4.67 0.64 -3.99
N GLY A 303 -3.70 0.33 -3.12
CA GLY A 303 -3.48 -1.02 -2.59
C GLY A 303 -2.16 -1.64 -3.07
N VAL A 304 -1.86 -2.85 -2.60
CA VAL A 304 -0.65 -3.63 -2.96
C VAL A 304 -1.01 -5.12 -2.89
N VAL A 305 -0.70 -5.88 -3.95
CA VAL A 305 -0.66 -7.36 -3.87
C VAL A 305 0.68 -7.76 -3.23
N LYS A 306 0.65 -8.58 -2.18
CA LYS A 306 1.83 -8.88 -1.33
C LYS A 306 2.44 -10.24 -1.63
N ARG A 307 1.62 -11.24 -1.96
CA ARG A 307 2.07 -12.59 -2.33
C ARG A 307 1.64 -12.91 -3.76
N LEU A 308 2.57 -13.46 -4.52
CA LEU A 308 2.32 -14.04 -5.83
C LEU A 308 2.78 -15.50 -5.85
N ARG A 309 2.25 -16.27 -6.79
CA ARG A 309 2.71 -17.61 -7.17
C ARG A 309 3.21 -17.53 -8.60
N PHE A 310 4.19 -18.36 -8.95
CA PHE A 310 4.66 -18.45 -10.33
C PHE A 310 4.96 -19.89 -10.75
N GLU A 311 4.94 -20.10 -12.06
CA GLU A 311 5.44 -21.26 -12.77
C GLU A 311 6.27 -20.78 -13.98
N ALA A 312 7.29 -21.53 -14.37
CA ALA A 312 8.09 -21.30 -15.57
C ALA A 312 8.69 -22.62 -16.06
N GLN A 313 8.82 -22.80 -17.37
CA GLN A 313 9.44 -24.00 -17.94
C GLN A 313 10.92 -24.11 -17.57
N ARG A 314 11.64 -22.98 -17.56
CA ARG A 314 13.08 -22.89 -17.34
C ARG A 314 13.41 -21.53 -16.73
N ILE A 315 14.24 -21.50 -15.69
CA ILE A 315 14.72 -20.26 -15.05
C ILE A 315 16.24 -20.28 -14.99
N GLU A 316 16.89 -19.30 -15.60
CA GLU A 316 18.34 -19.09 -15.65
C GLU A 316 18.71 -17.93 -14.70
N PHE A 317 19.54 -18.18 -13.70
CA PHE A 317 19.99 -17.20 -12.71
C PHE A 317 21.38 -16.68 -13.05
N TYR A 318 21.62 -15.39 -12.81
CA TYR A 318 22.90 -14.72 -13.00
C TYR A 318 23.18 -13.77 -11.83
N PRO A 319 24.44 -13.38 -11.54
CA PRO A 319 24.78 -12.57 -10.35
C PRO A 319 24.07 -11.19 -10.26
N ARG A 320 23.55 -10.68 -11.38
CA ARG A 320 22.83 -9.39 -11.47
C ARG A 320 21.46 -9.47 -12.15
N GLY A 321 20.84 -10.66 -12.20
CA GLY A 321 19.54 -10.82 -12.85
C GLY A 321 19.07 -12.26 -12.99
N PHE A 322 17.94 -12.46 -13.66
CA PHE A 322 17.49 -13.78 -14.08
C PHE A 322 16.74 -13.69 -15.41
N GLN A 323 16.68 -14.80 -16.13
CA GLN A 323 15.89 -14.99 -17.33
C GLN A 323 14.98 -16.21 -17.10
N ALA A 324 13.75 -16.16 -17.59
CA ALA A 324 12.79 -17.26 -17.42
C ALA A 324 11.94 -17.42 -18.69
N GLN A 325 11.56 -18.67 -18.97
CA GLN A 325 10.84 -19.09 -20.18
C GLN A 325 9.47 -19.68 -19.82
N ASP A 326 8.46 -19.40 -20.65
CA ASP A 326 7.04 -19.76 -20.45
C ASP A 326 6.53 -19.49 -19.03
N VAL A 327 6.75 -18.25 -18.60
CA VAL A 327 6.44 -17.76 -17.25
C VAL A 327 4.94 -17.52 -17.11
N ARG A 328 4.36 -17.99 -16.02
CA ARG A 328 3.01 -17.69 -15.54
C ARG A 328 3.10 -17.13 -14.12
N ILE A 329 2.35 -16.09 -13.82
CA ILE A 329 2.32 -15.44 -12.50
C ILE A 329 0.87 -15.19 -12.09
N THR A 330 0.50 -15.52 -10.85
CA THR A 330 -0.86 -15.29 -10.33
C THR A 330 -0.85 -14.84 -8.87
N ASN A 331 -1.90 -14.13 -8.47
CA ASN A 331 -2.29 -13.82 -7.09
C ASN A 331 -3.26 -14.86 -6.50
N ASP A 332 -3.69 -15.86 -7.28
CA ASP A 332 -4.71 -16.84 -6.89
C ASP A 332 -4.15 -17.94 -5.98
N PRO A 333 -4.66 -18.11 -4.74
CA PRO A 333 -4.27 -19.25 -3.90
C PRO A 333 -4.71 -20.61 -4.47
N PHE A 334 -5.69 -20.64 -5.38
CA PHE A 334 -6.26 -21.86 -5.94
C PHE A 334 -5.82 -22.10 -7.39
N SER A 335 -6.00 -23.34 -7.85
CA SER A 335 -5.75 -23.76 -9.24
C SER A 335 -6.97 -24.51 -9.81
N PRO A 336 -7.33 -24.31 -11.10
CA PRO A 336 -6.74 -23.34 -12.01
C PRO A 336 -7.02 -21.88 -11.59
N PRO A 337 -6.08 -20.96 -11.87
CA PRO A 337 -6.23 -19.55 -11.50
C PRO A 337 -7.33 -18.86 -12.32
N GLU A 338 -8.05 -17.94 -11.67
CA GLU A 338 -9.01 -17.03 -12.33
C GLU A 338 -8.31 -15.86 -13.04
N LEU A 339 -7.11 -15.48 -12.59
CA LEU A 339 -6.30 -14.41 -13.17
C LEU A 339 -4.84 -14.84 -13.21
N GLU A 340 -4.18 -14.65 -14.35
CA GLU A 340 -2.73 -14.81 -14.47
C GLU A 340 -2.12 -13.81 -15.46
N VAL A 341 -0.82 -13.59 -15.33
CA VAL A 341 0.03 -12.95 -16.34
C VAL A 341 0.94 -14.02 -16.91
N ARG A 342 0.81 -14.32 -18.21
CA ARG A 342 1.72 -15.19 -18.96
C ARG A 342 2.71 -14.38 -19.80
N ALA A 343 3.94 -14.83 -19.94
CA ALA A 343 4.93 -14.31 -20.87
C ALA A 343 5.89 -15.42 -21.34
N GLU A 344 6.19 -15.48 -22.64
CA GLU A 344 7.06 -16.53 -23.21
C GLU A 344 8.52 -16.38 -22.79
N GLN A 345 8.96 -15.13 -22.58
CA GLN A 345 10.23 -14.83 -21.94
C GLN A 345 10.08 -13.66 -20.98
N VAL A 346 10.73 -13.76 -19.82
CA VAL A 346 10.94 -12.66 -18.87
C VAL A 346 12.44 -12.54 -18.63
N LYS A 347 12.98 -11.32 -18.65
CA LYS A 347 14.38 -11.02 -18.35
C LYS A 347 14.46 -9.87 -17.36
N VAL A 348 15.02 -10.12 -16.18
CA VAL A 348 15.22 -9.14 -15.12
C VAL A 348 16.70 -8.83 -15.00
N THR A 349 17.06 -7.55 -15.02
CA THR A 349 18.44 -7.07 -14.97
C THR A 349 18.54 -5.91 -13.98
N ARG A 350 19.46 -6.00 -13.02
CA ARG A 350 19.68 -4.97 -12.00
C ARG A 350 20.49 -3.81 -12.57
N GLU A 351 19.86 -2.65 -12.78
CA GLU A 351 20.51 -1.42 -13.26
C GLU A 351 21.22 -0.68 -12.11
N ALA A 352 20.64 -0.69 -10.92
CA ALA A 352 21.20 -0.11 -9.70
C ALA A 352 20.78 -0.95 -8.47
N PRO A 353 21.38 -0.79 -7.27
CA PRO A 353 21.11 -1.65 -6.11
C PRO A 353 19.62 -1.79 -5.74
N LEU A 354 18.81 -0.75 -6.01
CA LEU A 354 17.36 -0.73 -5.78
C LEU A 354 16.54 -0.58 -7.07
N ILE A 355 17.13 -0.73 -8.26
CA ILE A 355 16.42 -0.56 -9.54
C ILE A 355 16.67 -1.76 -10.44
N ASP A 356 15.62 -2.53 -10.70
CA ASP A 356 15.62 -3.57 -11.72
C ASP A 356 14.93 -3.06 -12.99
N ARG A 357 15.45 -3.42 -14.17
CA ARG A 357 14.69 -3.41 -15.41
C ARG A 357 14.15 -4.81 -15.67
N ILE A 358 12.85 -4.89 -15.94
CA ILE A 358 12.19 -6.08 -16.48
C ILE A 358 11.95 -5.85 -17.99
N VAL A 359 12.23 -6.88 -18.77
CA VAL A 359 11.91 -6.99 -20.20
C VAL A 359 11.10 -8.28 -20.40
N THR A 360 10.06 -8.24 -21.23
CA THR A 360 9.12 -9.35 -21.43
C THR A 360 8.79 -9.56 -22.91
N GLN A 361 8.50 -10.82 -23.29
CA GLN A 361 8.08 -11.18 -24.65
C GLN A 361 6.68 -11.81 -24.66
N ARG A 362 5.85 -11.38 -25.64
CA ARG A 362 4.46 -11.84 -25.87
C ARG A 362 3.61 -11.92 -24.59
N GLN A 363 3.86 -11.00 -23.67
CA GLN A 363 3.16 -10.92 -22.39
C GLN A 363 1.66 -10.65 -22.58
N ARG A 364 0.86 -11.37 -21.80
CA ARG A 364 -0.59 -11.44 -21.92
C ARG A 364 -1.20 -11.73 -20.57
N LEU A 365 -2.26 -11.01 -20.23
CA LEU A 365 -3.08 -11.26 -19.05
C LEU A 365 -4.22 -12.19 -19.46
N VAL A 366 -4.48 -13.22 -18.66
CA VAL A 366 -5.49 -14.24 -18.96
C VAL A 366 -6.51 -14.30 -17.82
N PHE A 367 -7.78 -14.31 -18.18
CA PHE A 367 -8.92 -14.41 -17.27
C PHE A 367 -9.65 -15.74 -17.47
N ASP A 368 -10.02 -16.39 -16.36
CA ASP A 368 -10.80 -17.66 -16.31
C ASP A 368 -10.24 -18.78 -17.23
N GLN A 369 -8.93 -18.77 -17.48
CA GLN A 369 -8.23 -19.60 -18.49
C GLN A 369 -8.75 -19.48 -19.94
N LYS A 370 -9.55 -18.45 -20.26
CA LYS A 370 -10.31 -18.31 -21.52
C LYS A 370 -10.05 -17.01 -22.27
N VAL A 371 -10.14 -15.87 -21.60
CA VAL A 371 -10.01 -14.56 -22.24
C VAL A 371 -8.58 -14.07 -22.13
N VAL A 372 -7.93 -13.80 -23.27
CA VAL A 372 -6.52 -13.42 -23.34
C VAL A 372 -6.39 -11.98 -23.84
N VAL A 373 -5.74 -11.12 -23.05
CA VAL A 373 -5.52 -9.70 -23.37
C VAL A 373 -4.01 -9.41 -23.45
N PRO A 374 -3.46 -8.98 -24.61
CA PRO A 374 -2.03 -8.68 -24.73
C PRO A 374 -1.66 -7.40 -23.96
N ILE A 375 -0.47 -7.39 -23.34
CA ILE A 375 0.03 -6.21 -22.59
C ILE A 375 1.06 -5.47 -23.48
N PRO A 376 0.80 -4.24 -23.96
CA PRO A 376 1.56 -3.64 -25.06
C PRO A 376 2.93 -3.04 -24.69
N ILE A 377 3.44 -3.21 -23.47
CA ILE A 377 4.71 -2.58 -23.01
C ILE A 377 5.72 -3.63 -22.54
N ASN A 378 6.61 -4.02 -23.44
CA ASN A 378 7.64 -5.05 -23.27
C ASN A 378 8.79 -4.70 -22.31
N SER A 379 8.86 -3.50 -21.73
CA SER A 379 9.88 -3.16 -20.73
C SER A 379 9.38 -2.17 -19.67
N ARG A 380 9.74 -2.43 -18.42
CA ARG A 380 9.46 -1.59 -17.24
C ARG A 380 10.70 -1.51 -16.35
N LYS A 381 10.83 -0.42 -15.60
CA LYS A 381 11.73 -0.36 -14.44
C LYS A 381 10.91 -0.52 -13.17
N ILE A 382 11.41 -1.33 -12.23
CA ILE A 382 10.86 -1.46 -10.87
C ILE A 382 11.87 -0.83 -9.92
N ASP A 383 11.41 0.18 -9.18
CA ASP A 383 12.10 0.75 -8.03
C ASP A 383 11.72 -0.07 -6.80
N ARG A 384 12.72 -0.65 -6.12
CA ARG A 384 12.54 -1.49 -4.92
C ARG A 384 12.28 -0.66 -3.65
N ARG A 385 12.36 0.68 -3.71
CA ARG A 385 11.94 1.57 -2.61
C ARG A 385 10.43 1.44 -2.39
N PRO A 386 9.91 1.54 -1.15
CA PRO A 386 8.50 1.30 -0.83
C PRO A 386 7.60 2.43 -1.36
N ARG A 387 7.28 2.36 -2.66
CA ARG A 387 6.61 3.42 -3.42
C ARG A 387 5.50 2.84 -4.28
N GLN A 388 4.40 3.58 -4.41
CA GLN A 388 3.37 3.23 -5.37
C GLN A 388 3.89 3.54 -6.78
N VAL A 389 4.12 2.50 -7.58
CA VAL A 389 4.49 2.61 -8.99
C VAL A 389 3.20 2.71 -9.81
N ASN A 390 2.96 3.83 -10.50
CA ASN A 390 1.83 3.91 -11.43
C ASN A 390 2.08 3.00 -12.64
N THR A 391 1.37 1.87 -12.71
CA THR A 391 1.44 0.89 -13.80
C THR A 391 0.55 1.25 -15.00
N THR A 392 -0.44 2.12 -14.80
CA THR A 392 -1.48 2.49 -15.76
C THR A 392 -0.90 3.19 -16.98
N ILE A 393 -1.34 2.81 -18.18
CA ILE A 393 -0.82 3.36 -19.45
C ILE A 393 -1.60 4.60 -19.88
N VAL A 394 -2.93 4.50 -19.87
CA VAL A 394 -3.94 5.52 -20.17
C VAL A 394 -5.19 5.15 -19.36
N SER A 395 -5.94 6.16 -18.90
CA SER A 395 -7.25 6.04 -18.25
C SER A 395 -8.35 6.62 -19.16
N LEU A 396 -9.55 6.01 -19.16
CA LEU A 396 -10.72 6.42 -19.96
C LEU A 396 -11.86 6.93 -19.06
N GLY A 397 -12.09 8.24 -18.97
CA GLY A 397 -13.14 8.82 -18.13
C GLY A 397 -14.33 9.35 -18.93
N PHE A 398 -15.49 9.55 -18.29
CA PHE A 398 -16.66 10.19 -18.90
C PHE A 398 -17.24 11.30 -18.03
N ASP A 399 -17.30 12.52 -18.57
CA ASP A 399 -17.91 13.70 -17.95
C ASP A 399 -18.44 14.61 -19.06
N SER A 400 -19.77 14.59 -19.28
CA SER A 400 -20.38 15.45 -20.30
C SER A 400 -20.60 16.90 -19.83
N GLY A 401 -20.36 17.21 -18.56
CA GLY A 401 -20.52 18.54 -18.00
C GLY A 401 -19.30 19.45 -18.22
N LYS A 402 -18.10 19.02 -17.83
CA LYS A 402 -16.86 19.79 -18.05
C LYS A 402 -16.09 19.37 -19.30
N ARG A 403 -16.12 18.08 -19.66
CA ARG A 403 -15.13 17.44 -20.55
C ARG A 403 -15.72 16.99 -21.90
N GLY A 404 -16.96 17.39 -22.20
CA GLY A 404 -17.67 17.10 -23.45
C GLY A 404 -18.13 15.64 -23.65
N GLY A 405 -17.86 14.77 -22.66
CA GLY A 405 -18.24 13.36 -22.63
C GLY A 405 -17.04 12.46 -22.38
N LEU A 406 -16.78 11.49 -23.26
CA LEU A 406 -15.62 10.60 -23.18
C LEU A 406 -14.30 11.36 -23.33
N TYR A 407 -13.36 11.10 -22.42
CA TYR A 407 -12.01 11.65 -22.44
C TYR A 407 -10.96 10.58 -22.09
N VAL A 408 -9.72 10.81 -22.49
CA VAL A 408 -8.56 10.02 -22.05
C VAL A 408 -7.63 10.86 -21.19
N GLU A 409 -6.98 10.24 -20.22
CA GLU A 409 -5.99 10.91 -19.37
C GLU A 409 -4.82 9.99 -19.01
N ARG A 410 -3.69 10.57 -18.59
CA ARG A 410 -2.51 9.80 -18.17
C ARG A 410 -1.77 10.49 -17.04
N SER A 411 -1.71 9.84 -15.89
CA SER A 411 -0.99 10.36 -14.71
C SER A 411 0.52 10.11 -14.78
N PHE A 412 1.29 11.19 -14.78
CA PHE A 412 2.74 11.24 -14.60
C PHE A 412 3.05 11.68 -13.16
N GLU A 413 4.21 11.28 -12.63
CA GLU A 413 4.62 11.62 -11.25
C GLU A 413 6.04 12.22 -11.23
N PRO A 414 6.21 13.52 -11.55
CA PRO A 414 7.53 14.16 -11.58
C PRO A 414 8.24 14.16 -10.22
N ILE A 415 7.47 14.09 -9.12
CA ILE A 415 8.01 13.89 -7.78
C ILE A 415 7.26 12.70 -7.16
N ASN A 416 7.96 11.58 -6.95
CA ASN A 416 7.46 10.44 -6.17
C ASN A 416 8.53 10.08 -5.13
N THR A 417 8.36 10.65 -3.94
CA THR A 417 9.23 10.49 -2.77
C THR A 417 8.37 10.19 -1.55
N ASP A 418 8.94 9.48 -0.60
CA ASP A 418 8.29 8.86 0.55
C ASP A 418 7.53 9.87 1.44
N GLN A 419 7.93 11.16 1.41
CA GLN A 419 7.23 12.29 2.06
C GLN A 419 6.47 13.22 1.09
N LYS A 420 6.71 13.14 -0.23
CA LYS A 420 6.23 14.12 -1.22
C LYS A 420 5.88 13.45 -2.54
N ARG A 421 4.61 13.50 -2.93
CA ARG A 421 4.08 13.02 -4.20
C ARG A 421 3.43 14.17 -4.96
N TRP A 422 3.89 14.44 -6.17
CA TRP A 422 3.26 15.35 -7.12
C TRP A 422 2.92 14.58 -8.39
N THR A 423 1.63 14.56 -8.72
CA THR A 423 1.08 13.89 -9.88
C THR A 423 0.52 14.94 -10.84
N ILE A 424 0.92 14.88 -12.12
CA ILE A 424 0.38 15.71 -13.21
C ILE A 424 -0.34 14.77 -14.18
N THR A 425 -1.59 15.06 -14.49
CA THR A 425 -2.45 14.22 -15.34
C THR A 425 -3.02 15.05 -16.48
N PRO A 426 -2.33 15.13 -17.64
CA PRO A 426 -2.90 15.68 -18.87
C PRO A 426 -4.12 14.87 -19.33
N GLN A 427 -5.11 15.57 -19.88
CA GLN A 427 -6.37 15.05 -20.39
C GLN A 427 -6.56 15.45 -21.86
N PHE A 428 -7.21 14.59 -22.65
CA PHE A 428 -7.65 14.87 -24.01
C PHE A 428 -9.13 14.47 -24.21
N TYR A 429 -9.93 15.42 -24.67
CA TYR A 429 -11.39 15.35 -24.70
C TYR A 429 -11.90 14.73 -26.02
N VAL A 430 -11.73 13.41 -26.15
CA VAL A 430 -12.07 12.61 -27.35
C VAL A 430 -13.45 12.95 -27.91
N GLN A 431 -14.50 12.93 -27.09
CA GLN A 431 -15.85 13.17 -27.59
C GLN A 431 -16.11 14.65 -27.95
N ARG A 432 -15.32 15.59 -27.41
CA ARG A 432 -15.33 16.98 -27.85
C ARG A 432 -14.71 17.11 -29.24
N ALA A 433 -13.57 16.46 -29.49
CA ALA A 433 -12.85 16.53 -30.77
C ALA A 433 -13.68 16.10 -31.99
N PHE A 434 -14.69 15.22 -31.80
CA PHE A 434 -15.64 14.80 -32.84
C PHE A 434 -16.90 15.68 -32.98
N LYS A 435 -17.14 16.62 -32.05
CA LYS A 435 -18.32 17.52 -32.03
C LYS A 435 -17.98 18.98 -32.30
N ASP A 436 -16.81 19.41 -31.82
CA ASP A 436 -16.33 20.78 -31.78
C ASP A 436 -14.81 20.74 -32.01
N SER A 437 -14.40 20.95 -33.27
CA SER A 437 -13.00 20.93 -33.71
C SER A 437 -12.41 22.33 -33.92
N GLY A 438 -13.18 23.40 -33.66
CA GLY A 438 -12.82 24.77 -34.01
C GLY A 438 -11.66 25.34 -33.18
N ASN A 439 -11.58 24.99 -31.90
CA ASN A 439 -10.46 25.37 -31.03
C ASN A 439 -9.74 24.12 -30.48
N VAL A 440 -8.60 23.78 -31.08
CA VAL A 440 -7.76 22.64 -30.67
C VAL A 440 -7.27 22.76 -29.22
N ALA A 441 -6.99 23.96 -28.71
CA ALA A 441 -6.56 24.15 -27.32
C ALA A 441 -7.67 23.78 -26.31
N SER A 442 -8.94 23.90 -26.71
CA SER A 442 -10.10 23.52 -25.89
C SER A 442 -10.34 22.00 -25.79
N LEU A 443 -9.56 21.19 -26.52
CA LEU A 443 -9.57 19.73 -26.47
C LEU A 443 -8.62 19.16 -25.41
N PHE A 444 -7.79 20.00 -24.79
CA PHE A 444 -6.79 19.60 -23.80
C PHE A 444 -7.06 20.24 -22.44
N GLY A 445 -6.71 19.51 -21.39
CA GLY A 445 -6.70 20.01 -20.02
C GLY A 445 -5.64 19.31 -19.19
N VAL A 446 -5.45 19.75 -17.94
CA VAL A 446 -4.51 19.13 -17.01
C VAL A 446 -5.03 19.17 -15.58
N LYS A 447 -4.84 18.05 -14.87
CA LYS A 447 -4.96 17.98 -13.41
C LYS A 447 -3.60 17.94 -12.75
N SER A 448 -3.51 18.51 -11.57
CA SER A 448 -2.34 18.51 -10.69
C SER A 448 -2.78 18.10 -9.30
N LYS A 449 -2.11 17.13 -8.68
CA LYS A 449 -2.35 16.69 -7.30
C LYS A 449 -1.04 16.62 -6.54
N LEU A 450 -0.94 17.40 -5.47
CA LEU A 450 0.18 17.42 -4.53
C LEU A 450 -0.26 16.77 -3.22
N ASN A 451 0.58 15.88 -2.69
CA ASN A 451 0.48 15.40 -1.31
C ASN A 451 1.87 15.45 -0.68
N ALA A 452 2.01 16.14 0.45
CA ALA A 452 3.26 16.28 1.17
C ALA A 452 3.06 16.06 2.67
N VAL A 453 3.68 15.00 3.20
CA VAL A 453 3.76 14.73 4.64
C VAL A 453 4.86 15.63 5.20
N LEU A 454 4.47 16.72 5.85
CA LEU A 454 5.37 17.71 6.45
C LEU A 454 5.90 17.25 7.82
N GLY A 455 5.21 16.29 8.45
CA GLY A 455 5.64 15.63 9.68
C GLY A 455 4.65 14.53 10.09
N PRO A 456 4.91 13.77 11.18
CA PRO A 456 4.12 12.60 11.58
C PRO A 456 2.62 12.84 11.82
N LYS A 457 2.20 14.11 11.92
CA LYS A 457 0.81 14.54 12.15
C LYS A 457 0.32 15.59 11.17
N THR A 458 1.12 15.97 10.17
CA THR A 458 0.88 17.15 9.33
C THR A 458 1.01 16.79 7.86
N VAL A 459 -0.09 16.93 7.12
CA VAL A 459 -0.17 16.59 5.69
C VAL A 459 -0.74 17.78 4.92
N LEU A 460 -0.01 18.22 3.89
CA LEU A 460 -0.44 19.22 2.93
C LEU A 460 -0.97 18.53 1.66
N GLU A 461 -2.18 18.87 1.27
CA GLU A 461 -2.88 18.36 0.09
C GLU A 461 -3.22 19.53 -0.84
N GLY A 462 -2.70 19.50 -2.06
CA GLY A 462 -3.01 20.46 -3.11
C GLY A 462 -3.72 19.79 -4.28
N THR A 463 -4.73 20.45 -4.84
CA THR A 463 -5.27 20.10 -6.17
C THR A 463 -5.33 21.34 -7.05
N GLY A 464 -5.10 21.14 -8.34
CA GLY A 464 -5.28 22.14 -9.38
C GLY A 464 -5.85 21.48 -10.63
N GLU A 465 -6.73 22.18 -11.33
CA GLU A 465 -7.37 21.71 -12.54
C GLU A 465 -7.43 22.86 -13.54
N LEU A 466 -7.05 22.60 -14.79
CA LEU A 466 -7.29 23.47 -15.93
C LEU A 466 -8.05 22.66 -16.98
N THR A 467 -9.32 23.00 -17.21
CA THR A 467 -10.27 22.25 -18.07
C THR A 467 -10.23 22.65 -19.55
N SER A 468 -9.33 23.56 -19.92
CA SER A 468 -9.14 24.03 -21.30
C SER A 468 -7.79 24.74 -21.40
N PHE A 469 -7.01 24.51 -22.46
CA PHE A 469 -5.82 25.34 -22.77
C PHE A 469 -6.20 26.57 -23.62
N ASP A 470 -7.49 26.84 -23.81
CA ASP A 470 -8.00 28.15 -24.22
C ASP A 470 -7.75 29.18 -23.10
N PHE A 471 -6.67 29.96 -23.25
CA PHE A 471 -6.21 30.85 -22.18
C PHE A 471 -7.10 32.10 -21.99
N ASP A 472 -7.90 32.47 -23.00
CA ASP A 472 -8.88 33.56 -22.90
C ASP A 472 -10.02 33.21 -21.93
N GLN A 473 -10.18 31.93 -21.58
CA GLN A 473 -11.19 31.43 -20.63
C GLN A 473 -10.61 30.98 -19.28
N VAL A 474 -9.37 31.35 -18.92
CA VAL A 474 -8.70 30.92 -17.66
C VAL A 474 -9.53 31.15 -16.41
N GLU A 475 -10.24 32.28 -16.26
CA GLU A 475 -11.08 32.50 -15.06
C GLU A 475 -12.13 31.39 -14.92
N ASN A 476 -12.65 30.84 -16.02
CA ASN A 476 -13.66 29.78 -16.03
C ASN A 476 -13.09 28.35 -16.04
N SER A 477 -11.92 28.15 -16.67
CA SER A 477 -11.33 26.82 -16.84
C SER A 477 -10.42 26.39 -15.69
N LEU A 478 -9.84 27.34 -14.93
CA LEU A 478 -8.95 27.10 -13.79
C LEU A 478 -9.74 26.89 -12.47
N ARG A 479 -9.34 25.87 -11.70
CA ARG A 479 -9.80 25.61 -10.32
C ARG A 479 -8.63 25.15 -9.46
N GLY A 480 -8.70 25.37 -8.16
CA GLY A 480 -7.66 24.88 -7.24
C GLY A 480 -8.07 24.85 -5.77
N SER A 481 -7.42 23.99 -4.99
CA SER A 481 -7.59 23.90 -3.55
C SER A 481 -6.29 23.55 -2.86
N LEU A 482 -6.04 24.11 -1.68
CA LEU A 482 -4.93 23.77 -0.80
C LEU A 482 -5.46 23.50 0.61
N ARG A 483 -5.13 22.34 1.18
CA ARG A 483 -5.56 21.90 2.51
C ARG A 483 -4.36 21.46 3.33
N LEU A 484 -4.11 22.13 4.45
CA LEU A 484 -3.17 21.69 5.47
C LEU A 484 -3.95 20.98 6.59
N ARG A 485 -3.81 19.66 6.69
CA ARG A 485 -4.40 18.85 7.76
C ARG A 485 -3.36 18.61 8.85
N GLN A 486 -3.72 18.92 10.09
CA GLN A 486 -2.92 18.68 11.29
C GLN A 486 -3.71 17.87 12.33
N ILE A 487 -3.10 16.81 12.83
CA ILE A 487 -3.65 15.96 13.89
C ILE A 487 -3.22 16.51 15.25
N LEU A 488 -4.17 16.79 16.13
CA LEU A 488 -3.97 17.40 17.45
C LEU A 488 -4.23 16.36 18.56
N GLY A 489 -3.36 16.30 19.55
CA GLY A 489 -3.41 15.28 20.63
C GLY A 489 -2.79 13.93 20.26
N ASN A 490 -2.73 13.01 21.23
CA ASN A 490 -2.22 11.63 21.07
C ASN A 490 -3.34 10.59 21.25
N VAL A 491 -4.16 10.77 22.30
CA VAL A 491 -5.34 9.95 22.59
C VAL A 491 -6.57 10.72 22.09
N ASN A 492 -7.50 10.03 21.43
CA ASN A 492 -8.71 10.62 20.84
C ASN A 492 -8.43 11.91 20.04
N PRO A 493 -7.58 11.83 19.00
CA PRO A 493 -7.03 13.02 18.37
C PRO A 493 -8.06 13.79 17.53
N TYR A 494 -7.97 15.12 17.60
CA TYR A 494 -8.76 16.04 16.80
C TYR A 494 -8.08 16.30 15.46
N THR A 495 -8.86 16.59 14.43
CA THR A 495 -8.33 16.96 13.10
C THR A 495 -8.60 18.43 12.83
N LEU A 496 -7.54 19.25 12.80
CA LEU A 496 -7.58 20.61 12.26
C LEU A 496 -7.30 20.55 10.75
N SER A 497 -8.13 21.23 9.96
CA SER A 497 -7.94 21.43 8.52
C SER A 497 -7.96 22.92 8.24
N LEU A 498 -6.81 23.49 7.85
CA LEU A 498 -6.76 24.83 7.25
C LEU A 498 -6.89 24.68 5.74
N GLU A 499 -7.76 25.46 5.12
CA GLU A 499 -8.22 25.25 3.76
C GLU A 499 -8.27 26.57 3.00
N SER A 500 -7.82 26.56 1.74
CA SER A 500 -7.95 27.64 0.78
C SER A 500 -8.40 27.04 -0.56
N SER A 501 -9.25 27.75 -1.30
CA SER A 501 -9.85 27.25 -2.53
C SER A 501 -10.27 28.37 -3.46
N TYR A 502 -10.17 28.10 -4.78
CA TYR A 502 -10.56 28.97 -5.87
C TYR A 502 -11.43 28.18 -6.86
N ARG A 503 -12.63 28.70 -7.13
CA ARG A 503 -13.67 28.06 -7.94
C ARG A 503 -13.95 26.60 -7.53
N ASP A 504 -14.09 26.36 -6.23
CA ASP A 504 -14.53 25.07 -5.70
C ASP A 504 -15.94 24.74 -6.23
N ARG A 505 -16.17 23.49 -6.62
CA ARG A 505 -17.45 23.03 -7.17
C ARG A 505 -18.14 22.19 -6.12
N LEU A 506 -19.34 22.61 -5.75
CA LEU A 506 -20.18 21.91 -4.77
C LEU A 506 -21.44 21.39 -5.47
N TYR A 507 -22.00 20.31 -4.96
CA TYR A 507 -23.28 19.76 -5.40
C TYR A 507 -24.26 19.75 -4.25
N ASN A 508 -25.27 20.63 -4.31
CA ASN A 508 -26.26 20.80 -3.26
C ASN A 508 -27.61 20.22 -3.69
N GLY A 509 -27.64 18.89 -3.87
CA GLY A 509 -28.86 18.11 -4.14
C GLY A 509 -29.77 18.72 -5.20
N SER A 510 -30.96 19.17 -4.82
CA SER A 510 -31.95 19.75 -5.75
C SER A 510 -31.54 21.11 -6.34
N LEU A 511 -30.57 21.82 -5.76
CA LEU A 511 -29.95 23.02 -6.35
C LEU A 511 -28.79 22.70 -7.31
N GLY A 512 -28.47 21.42 -7.51
CA GLY A 512 -27.47 20.96 -8.47
C GLY A 512 -26.05 21.50 -8.19
N TYR A 513 -25.33 21.81 -9.26
CA TYR A 513 -23.95 22.30 -9.17
C TYR A 513 -23.86 23.79 -8.87
N GLN A 514 -23.19 24.11 -7.77
CA GLN A 514 -22.88 25.47 -7.33
C GLN A 514 -21.35 25.68 -7.38
N THR A 515 -20.90 26.92 -7.56
CA THR A 515 -19.46 27.27 -7.53
C THR A 515 -19.20 28.34 -6.48
N VAL A 516 -18.21 28.09 -5.62
CA VAL A 516 -17.69 29.07 -4.65
C VAL A 516 -16.46 29.71 -5.28
N GLN A 517 -16.50 31.03 -5.54
CA GLN A 517 -15.44 31.72 -6.29
C GLN A 517 -14.11 31.69 -5.52
N SER A 518 -14.14 31.97 -4.22
CA SER A 518 -13.04 31.61 -3.32
C SER A 518 -13.53 31.33 -1.90
N SER A 519 -12.78 30.51 -1.16
CA SER A 519 -13.05 30.27 0.25
C SER A 519 -11.75 29.93 0.98
N ILE A 520 -11.48 30.62 2.08
CA ILE A 520 -10.34 30.39 2.97
C ILE A 520 -10.81 30.26 4.43
N GLY A 521 -10.22 29.35 5.22
CA GLY A 521 -10.55 29.23 6.63
C GLY A 521 -10.02 27.98 7.31
N GLY A 522 -10.60 27.63 8.45
CA GLY A 522 -10.27 26.46 9.24
C GLY A 522 -11.51 25.69 9.70
N ILE A 523 -11.38 24.36 9.76
CA ILE A 523 -12.35 23.43 10.36
C ILE A 523 -11.61 22.55 11.37
N ILE A 524 -12.15 22.40 12.58
CA ILE A 524 -11.72 21.41 13.56
C ILE A 524 -12.82 20.37 13.76
N SER A 525 -12.48 19.10 13.60
CA SER A 525 -13.40 17.95 13.76
C SER A 525 -12.93 17.06 14.92
N SER A 526 -13.88 16.57 15.71
CA SER A 526 -13.64 15.58 16.75
C SER A 526 -13.27 14.20 16.16
N PRO A 527 -12.64 13.31 16.94
CA PRO A 527 -12.73 11.87 16.66
C PRO A 527 -14.18 11.38 16.82
N ILE A 528 -14.42 10.12 16.46
CA ILE A 528 -15.66 9.41 16.82
C ILE A 528 -15.59 9.06 18.33
N ILE A 529 -16.59 9.50 19.09
CA ILE A 529 -16.67 9.33 20.55
C ILE A 529 -17.82 8.35 20.86
N PRO A 530 -17.53 7.09 21.26
CA PRO A 530 -18.56 6.13 21.63
C PRO A 530 -19.19 6.49 22.98
N LEU A 531 -20.52 6.57 23.04
CA LEU A 531 -21.28 6.93 24.23
C LEU A 531 -21.48 5.72 25.15
N GLY A 532 -20.42 5.37 25.88
CA GLY A 532 -20.40 4.24 26.81
C GLY A 532 -20.57 2.90 26.08
N LYS A 533 -21.50 2.06 26.54
CA LYS A 533 -21.80 0.74 25.93
C LYS A 533 -23.06 0.75 25.04
N SER A 534 -23.59 1.93 24.70
CA SER A 534 -24.89 2.07 24.00
C SER A 534 -24.87 1.68 22.52
N GLY A 535 -23.69 1.61 21.89
CA GLY A 535 -23.56 1.53 20.42
C GLY A 535 -23.84 2.85 19.70
N ILE A 536 -24.14 3.94 20.43
CA ILE A 536 -24.30 5.29 19.89
C ILE A 536 -22.93 5.97 19.84
N ASN A 537 -22.60 6.55 18.70
CA ASN A 537 -21.42 7.35 18.46
C ASN A 537 -21.79 8.83 18.36
N LEU A 538 -20.98 9.68 19.00
CA LEU A 538 -21.00 11.13 18.90
C LEU A 538 -19.82 11.60 18.02
N SER A 539 -20.06 12.59 17.18
CA SER A 539 -19.01 13.40 16.56
C SER A 539 -19.47 14.85 16.43
N TYR A 540 -18.53 15.79 16.38
CA TYR A 540 -18.82 17.20 16.19
C TYR A 540 -17.70 17.92 15.45
N GLN A 541 -18.03 19.06 14.85
CA GLN A 541 -17.06 19.94 14.21
C GLN A 541 -17.44 21.42 14.39
N GLY A 542 -16.42 22.26 14.41
CA GLY A 542 -16.55 23.72 14.34
C GLY A 542 -15.68 24.27 13.23
N GLY A 543 -16.10 25.35 12.57
CA GLY A 543 -15.33 25.96 11.50
C GLY A 543 -15.57 27.46 11.35
N ALA A 544 -14.55 28.15 10.88
CA ALA A 544 -14.56 29.57 10.57
C ALA A 544 -13.98 29.78 9.17
N GLN A 545 -14.75 30.37 8.26
CA GLN A 545 -14.36 30.56 6.86
C GLN A 545 -14.73 31.97 6.38
N TYR A 546 -13.96 32.50 5.44
CA TYR A 546 -14.28 33.69 4.66
C TYR A 546 -14.51 33.24 3.21
N ILE A 547 -15.67 33.59 2.66
CA ILE A 547 -16.24 32.96 1.47
C ILE A 547 -16.71 34.05 0.50
N ASP A 548 -16.18 34.02 -0.72
CA ASP A 548 -16.68 34.77 -1.87
C ASP A 548 -17.48 33.85 -2.80
N ALA A 549 -18.76 34.15 -2.99
CA ALA A 549 -19.65 33.37 -3.85
C ALA A 549 -20.87 34.19 -4.31
N ASN A 550 -21.54 33.71 -5.35
CA ASN A 550 -22.79 34.31 -5.83
C ASN A 550 -23.90 34.18 -4.78
N THR A 551 -24.70 35.24 -4.64
CA THR A 551 -25.98 35.22 -3.91
C THR A 551 -27.14 35.64 -4.82
N ASP A 552 -28.35 35.19 -4.49
CA ASP A 552 -29.62 35.66 -5.04
C ASP A 552 -30.34 36.65 -4.09
N ARG A 553 -29.77 36.94 -2.91
CA ARG A 553 -30.27 37.89 -1.92
C ARG A 553 -30.02 39.32 -2.40
N GLN A 554 -31.00 39.90 -3.09
CA GLN A 554 -30.95 41.28 -3.60
C GLN A 554 -30.73 42.32 -2.49
N ASP A 555 -31.15 42.03 -1.26
CA ASP A 555 -30.92 42.85 -0.07
C ASP A 555 -29.45 42.89 0.40
N LEU A 556 -28.63 41.92 -0.02
CA LEU A 556 -27.18 41.88 0.24
C LEU A 556 -26.35 42.41 -0.94
N LEU A 557 -26.99 42.84 -2.03
CA LEU A 557 -26.33 43.23 -3.28
C LEU A 557 -26.43 44.73 -3.56
N SER A 558 -25.32 45.33 -3.98
CA SER A 558 -25.31 46.75 -4.37
C SER A 558 -26.21 47.01 -5.60
N PRO A 559 -26.94 48.15 -5.68
CA PRO A 559 -27.83 48.45 -6.81
C PRO A 559 -27.11 48.53 -8.17
N VAL A 560 -25.87 49.00 -8.19
CA VAL A 560 -24.99 49.00 -9.36
C VAL A 560 -23.79 48.10 -9.06
N ARG A 561 -23.63 47.02 -9.83
CA ARG A 561 -22.63 45.96 -9.59
C ARG A 561 -22.22 45.27 -10.89
N LYS A 562 -21.03 44.64 -10.89
CA LYS A 562 -20.50 43.89 -12.05
C LYS A 562 -20.85 42.40 -12.06
N ASN A 563 -21.34 41.87 -10.93
CA ASN A 563 -21.74 40.47 -10.72
C ASN A 563 -22.42 40.37 -9.35
N ASP A 564 -23.10 39.25 -9.07
CA ASP A 564 -23.83 39.00 -7.82
C ASP A 564 -22.99 38.29 -6.74
N ARG A 565 -21.66 38.46 -6.72
CA ARG A 565 -20.79 37.91 -5.67
C ARG A 565 -20.83 38.80 -4.42
N ILE A 566 -20.87 38.16 -3.25
CA ILE A 566 -20.60 38.79 -1.96
C ILE A 566 -19.56 37.97 -1.17
N SER A 567 -18.74 38.66 -0.39
CA SER A 567 -17.66 38.07 0.39
C SER A 567 -17.99 38.14 1.89
N LEU A 568 -18.42 37.02 2.48
CA LEU A 568 -18.88 36.95 3.88
C LEU A 568 -17.99 36.04 4.75
N SER A 569 -17.82 36.42 6.01
CA SER A 569 -17.40 35.47 7.05
C SER A 569 -18.55 34.51 7.38
N ARG A 570 -18.21 33.28 7.75
CA ARG A 570 -19.11 32.24 8.26
C ARG A 570 -18.49 31.54 9.45
N LEU A 571 -19.23 31.47 10.55
CA LEU A 571 -18.99 30.53 11.65
C LEU A 571 -19.99 29.38 11.54
N GLN A 572 -19.52 28.14 11.61
CA GLN A 572 -20.35 26.94 11.48
C GLN A 572 -20.04 25.95 12.61
N GLY A 573 -21.07 25.38 13.21
CA GLY A 573 -20.97 24.29 14.18
C GLY A 573 -21.91 23.15 13.82
N SER A 574 -21.44 21.92 13.92
CA SER A 574 -22.22 20.71 13.63
C SER A 574 -22.00 19.65 14.69
N VAL A 575 -23.06 18.93 15.07
CA VAL A 575 -23.04 17.80 16.01
C VAL A 575 -23.86 16.66 15.42
N ALA A 576 -23.28 15.45 15.37
CA ALA A 576 -23.92 14.26 14.85
C ALA A 576 -23.89 13.13 15.89
N LEU A 577 -25.07 12.55 16.13
CA LEU A 577 -25.27 11.30 16.87
C LEU A 577 -25.71 10.22 15.88
N SER A 578 -25.11 9.02 15.96
CA SER A 578 -25.46 7.89 15.08
C SER A 578 -25.29 6.56 15.79
N GLY A 579 -26.20 5.62 15.56
CA GLY A 579 -26.11 4.25 16.08
C GLY A 579 -26.76 3.24 15.14
N GLY A 580 -26.49 1.96 15.38
CA GLY A 580 -27.07 0.87 14.60
C GLY A 580 -27.23 -0.41 15.41
N ILE A 581 -28.24 -1.20 15.05
CA ILE A 581 -28.59 -2.47 15.71
C ILE A 581 -28.66 -3.55 14.62
N ASN A 582 -27.86 -4.60 14.76
CA ASN A 582 -27.97 -5.79 13.91
C ASN A 582 -29.28 -6.51 14.26
N LEU A 583 -30.24 -6.49 13.33
CA LEU A 583 -31.52 -7.20 13.48
C LEU A 583 -31.35 -8.70 13.21
N TRP A 584 -30.43 -9.05 12.30
CA TRP A 584 -30.12 -10.43 11.93
C TRP A 584 -28.72 -10.54 11.33
N GLN A 585 -28.08 -11.70 11.53
CA GLN A 585 -26.81 -12.05 10.90
C GLN A 585 -26.79 -13.56 10.60
N GLY A 586 -26.47 -13.91 9.35
CA GLY A 586 -26.28 -15.27 8.88
C GLY A 586 -24.85 -15.79 9.08
N LYS A 587 -24.56 -16.96 8.51
CA LYS A 587 -23.21 -17.55 8.49
C LYS A 587 -22.56 -17.34 7.10
N PRO A 588 -21.23 -17.16 7.03
CA PRO A 588 -20.50 -17.32 5.77
C PRO A 588 -20.48 -18.79 5.33
N LEU A 589 -20.24 -19.03 4.03
CA LEU A 589 -19.78 -20.32 3.52
C LEU A 589 -18.27 -20.50 3.78
N ALA A 590 -17.73 -21.70 3.55
CA ALA A 590 -16.29 -21.93 3.73
C ALA A 590 -15.46 -21.11 2.72
N ALA A 591 -14.23 -20.77 3.09
CA ALA A 591 -13.30 -19.97 2.29
C ALA A 591 -12.62 -20.81 1.17
N THR A 592 -13.42 -21.47 0.34
CA THR A 592 -12.99 -22.33 -0.78
C THR A 592 -13.39 -21.74 -2.14
N ALA A 593 -12.67 -22.11 -3.20
CA ALA A 593 -12.94 -21.63 -4.57
C ALA A 593 -14.33 -22.04 -5.12
N THR A 594 -14.93 -23.09 -4.57
CA THR A 594 -16.24 -23.62 -4.99
C THR A 594 -17.41 -23.10 -4.17
N GLU A 595 -17.15 -22.60 -2.95
CA GLU A 595 -18.17 -22.04 -2.05
C GLU A 595 -18.01 -20.52 -1.87
N GLY A 596 -17.48 -20.06 -0.73
CA GLY A 596 -17.49 -18.66 -0.31
C GLY A 596 -16.50 -17.74 -1.03
N LEU A 597 -15.57 -18.30 -1.82
CA LEU A 597 -14.62 -17.52 -2.63
C LEU A 597 -14.84 -17.70 -4.15
N LYS A 598 -16.06 -18.03 -4.57
CA LYS A 598 -16.37 -18.36 -5.97
C LYS A 598 -16.60 -17.14 -6.88
N TYR A 599 -17.13 -16.05 -6.32
CA TYR A 599 -17.31 -14.75 -7.01
C TYR A 599 -16.76 -13.55 -6.20
N THR A 600 -16.13 -13.79 -5.05
CA THR A 600 -15.59 -12.74 -4.15
C THR A 600 -14.26 -13.15 -3.53
N SER A 601 -13.47 -12.16 -3.11
CA SER A 601 -12.18 -12.40 -2.45
C SER A 601 -12.29 -12.69 -0.94
N ASN A 602 -13.45 -12.44 -0.34
CA ASN A 602 -13.80 -12.81 1.03
C ASN A 602 -15.23 -13.41 1.05
N PRO A 603 -15.55 -14.34 1.97
CA PRO A 603 -16.88 -14.94 2.05
C PRO A 603 -17.97 -13.93 2.44
N VAL A 604 -19.07 -13.92 1.68
CA VAL A 604 -20.21 -13.04 1.95
C VAL A 604 -20.98 -13.56 3.17
N VAL A 605 -21.11 -12.70 4.18
CA VAL A 605 -21.95 -12.92 5.37
C VAL A 605 -23.30 -12.20 5.16
N PRO A 606 -24.44 -12.90 5.12
CA PRO A 606 -25.76 -12.28 5.10
C PRO A 606 -26.00 -11.50 6.41
N TYR A 607 -26.62 -10.33 6.35
CA TYR A 607 -27.03 -9.57 7.54
C TYR A 607 -28.15 -8.57 7.25
N LEU A 608 -28.81 -8.11 8.31
CA LEU A 608 -29.73 -6.98 8.30
C LEU A 608 -29.46 -6.11 9.52
N GLN A 609 -29.31 -4.81 9.31
CA GLN A 609 -29.05 -3.80 10.33
C GLN A 609 -30.04 -2.64 10.19
N ALA A 610 -30.61 -2.21 11.31
CA ALA A 610 -31.28 -0.93 11.41
C ALA A 610 -30.26 0.14 11.83
N ILE A 611 -30.30 1.30 11.19
CA ILE A 611 -29.45 2.45 11.51
C ILE A 611 -30.31 3.69 11.79
N ALA A 612 -29.86 4.52 12.72
CA ALA A 612 -30.50 5.78 13.06
C ALA A 612 -29.45 6.84 13.40
N GLY A 613 -29.76 8.10 13.11
CA GLY A 613 -28.89 9.23 13.46
C GLY A 613 -29.63 10.57 13.48
N ILE A 614 -29.05 11.53 14.18
CA ILE A 614 -29.53 12.90 14.30
C ILE A 614 -28.32 13.81 14.09
N THR A 615 -28.41 14.73 13.12
CA THR A 615 -27.39 15.75 12.87
C THR A 615 -27.98 17.14 13.04
N GLY A 616 -27.44 17.89 13.99
CA GLY A 616 -27.69 19.33 14.13
C GLY A 616 -26.56 20.11 13.48
N THR A 617 -26.87 21.19 12.74
CA THR A 617 -25.89 22.14 12.23
C THR A 617 -26.43 23.56 12.34
N THR A 618 -25.60 24.50 12.76
CA THR A 618 -25.89 25.94 12.82
C THR A 618 -24.79 26.73 12.13
N SER A 619 -25.16 27.77 11.39
CA SER A 619 -24.25 28.62 10.62
C SER A 619 -24.65 30.09 10.78
N TYR A 620 -23.69 30.94 11.13
CA TYR A 620 -23.86 32.39 11.27
C TYR A 620 -22.97 33.10 10.27
N TYR A 621 -23.51 34.14 9.63
CA TYR A 621 -22.85 34.87 8.54
C TYR A 621 -22.53 36.31 8.94
N GLY A 622 -21.50 36.90 8.33
CA GLY A 622 -21.11 38.30 8.54
C GLY A 622 -22.19 39.33 8.14
N SER A 623 -23.20 38.91 7.36
CA SER A 623 -24.41 39.69 7.04
C SER A 623 -25.47 39.69 8.15
N SER A 624 -25.19 39.08 9.31
CA SER A 624 -26.12 38.76 10.41
C SER A 624 -27.20 37.70 10.10
N ASP A 625 -27.28 37.22 8.85
CA ASP A 625 -28.05 36.03 8.51
C ASP A 625 -27.54 34.80 9.29
N ASN A 626 -28.44 33.86 9.54
CA ASN A 626 -28.09 32.53 10.03
C ASN A 626 -28.89 31.45 9.31
N GLN A 627 -28.44 30.21 9.44
CA GLN A 627 -29.19 29.03 9.06
C GLN A 627 -28.88 27.90 10.05
N SER A 628 -29.91 27.38 10.69
CA SER A 628 -29.84 26.21 11.57
C SER A 628 -30.69 25.08 11.01
N THR A 629 -30.24 23.84 11.23
CA THR A 629 -30.83 22.62 10.66
C THR A 629 -30.76 21.50 11.68
N LEU A 630 -31.83 20.71 11.78
CA LEU A 630 -31.88 19.48 12.56
C LEU A 630 -32.44 18.37 11.68
N THR A 631 -31.60 17.40 11.36
CA THR A 631 -31.93 16.29 10.45
C THR A 631 -31.91 14.96 11.19
N GLY A 632 -33.09 14.35 11.33
CA GLY A 632 -33.23 12.95 11.74
C GLY A 632 -33.09 12.04 10.53
N THR A 633 -32.39 10.92 10.67
CA THR A 633 -32.26 9.88 9.64
C THR A 633 -32.50 8.50 10.25
N MET A 634 -33.23 7.65 9.55
CA MET A 634 -33.45 6.25 9.89
C MET A 634 -33.36 5.38 8.64
N GLY A 635 -33.00 4.10 8.79
CA GLY A 635 -32.95 3.21 7.64
C GLY A 635 -32.60 1.76 7.95
N LEU A 636 -32.65 0.95 6.90
CA LEU A 636 -32.25 -0.44 6.88
C LEU A 636 -31.09 -0.63 5.89
N VAL A 637 -30.06 -1.38 6.29
CA VAL A 637 -28.94 -1.79 5.44
C VAL A 637 -28.74 -3.28 5.62
N GLY A 638 -28.55 -4.02 4.53
CA GLY A 638 -28.37 -5.47 4.62
C GLY A 638 -27.91 -6.12 3.33
N GLN A 639 -27.59 -7.40 3.42
CA GLN A 639 -27.40 -8.27 2.27
C GLN A 639 -27.89 -9.68 2.58
N ILE A 640 -28.49 -10.32 1.57
CA ILE A 640 -29.13 -11.62 1.63
C ILE A 640 -28.42 -12.57 0.66
N GLY A 641 -28.19 -13.81 1.09
CA GLY A 641 -27.48 -14.82 0.32
C GLY A 641 -25.94 -14.69 0.37
N ASN A 642 -25.25 -15.74 -0.08
CA ASN A 642 -23.80 -15.90 0.08
C ASN A 642 -23.00 -15.64 -1.21
N PHE A 643 -23.65 -15.23 -2.31
CA PHE A 643 -23.03 -14.95 -3.62
C PHE A 643 -22.12 -16.10 -4.12
N SER A 644 -22.68 -17.31 -4.19
CA SER A 644 -21.96 -18.53 -4.61
C SER A 644 -22.78 -19.42 -5.55
N ARG A 645 -24.10 -19.49 -5.40
CA ARG A 645 -24.99 -20.20 -6.34
C ARG A 645 -25.07 -19.43 -7.68
N PRO A 646 -25.42 -20.09 -8.80
CA PRO A 646 -25.25 -19.50 -10.13
C PRO A 646 -26.28 -18.43 -10.53
N TYR A 647 -27.34 -18.18 -9.75
CA TYR A 647 -28.33 -17.12 -10.01
C TYR A 647 -29.00 -16.68 -8.72
N LEU A 648 -29.36 -15.39 -8.63
CA LEU A 648 -30.21 -14.78 -7.59
C LEU A 648 -29.81 -15.09 -6.11
N ASP A 649 -28.54 -15.40 -5.84
CA ASP A 649 -27.98 -15.80 -4.53
C ASP A 649 -27.31 -14.64 -3.78
N TYR A 650 -27.49 -13.42 -4.29
CA TYR A 650 -27.00 -12.21 -3.64
C TYR A 650 -27.89 -11.01 -3.95
N THR A 651 -28.43 -10.43 -2.89
CA THR A 651 -29.15 -9.14 -2.92
C THR A 651 -28.62 -8.28 -1.79
N ALA A 652 -27.90 -7.21 -2.10
CA ALA A 652 -27.53 -6.18 -1.13
C ALA A 652 -28.44 -4.96 -1.29
N PHE A 653 -28.78 -4.30 -0.19
CA PHE A 653 -29.63 -3.11 -0.22
C PHE A 653 -29.32 -2.12 0.90
N ASN A 654 -29.68 -0.86 0.65
CA ASN A 654 -29.83 0.17 1.65
C ASN A 654 -31.11 0.95 1.38
N LEU A 655 -31.80 1.38 2.43
CA LEU A 655 -32.97 2.25 2.35
C LEU A 655 -32.90 3.20 3.55
N THR A 656 -32.62 4.48 3.31
CA THR A 656 -32.56 5.50 4.36
C THR A 656 -33.51 6.66 4.05
N TYR A 657 -34.28 7.06 5.07
CA TYR A 657 -35.12 8.23 5.04
C TYR A 657 -34.55 9.29 5.97
N SER A 658 -34.38 10.50 5.45
CA SER A 658 -33.90 11.67 6.17
C SER A 658 -34.97 12.78 6.16
N GLN A 659 -35.32 13.27 7.35
CA GLN A 659 -36.19 14.42 7.57
C GLN A 659 -35.39 15.53 8.25
N GLY A 660 -35.07 16.57 7.49
CA GLY A 660 -34.57 17.86 7.97
C GLY A 660 -35.71 18.78 8.41
N THR A 661 -35.44 19.57 9.44
CA THR A 661 -36.11 20.84 9.72
C THR A 661 -35.07 21.95 9.68
N ASN A 662 -35.44 23.12 9.18
CA ASN A 662 -34.54 24.26 8.99
C ASN A 662 -35.16 25.57 9.53
N SER A 663 -34.31 26.46 10.00
CA SER A 663 -34.65 27.82 10.41
C SER A 663 -33.57 28.80 9.95
N GLY A 664 -33.96 30.04 9.64
CA GLY A 664 -33.08 30.96 8.91
C GLY A 664 -32.86 30.53 7.45
N LEU A 665 -31.97 31.24 6.74
CA LEU A 665 -31.68 31.04 5.33
C LEU A 665 -30.24 31.45 5.02
N SER A 666 -29.44 30.57 4.45
CA SER A 666 -28.08 30.94 4.03
C SER A 666 -28.11 32.02 2.93
N PRO A 667 -27.24 33.05 3.01
CA PRO A 667 -26.97 33.96 1.89
C PRO A 667 -26.57 33.25 0.60
N PHE A 668 -25.96 32.06 0.66
CA PHE A 668 -25.39 31.39 -0.49
C PHE A 668 -26.12 30.09 -0.86
N LEU A 669 -26.47 29.94 -2.15
CA LEU A 669 -27.14 28.75 -2.69
C LEU A 669 -26.41 27.43 -2.42
N PHE A 670 -25.07 27.44 -2.34
CA PHE A 670 -24.28 26.22 -2.10
C PHE A 670 -24.42 25.64 -0.68
N ASP A 671 -24.91 26.41 0.30
CA ASP A 671 -25.03 25.99 1.70
C ASP A 671 -26.50 26.03 2.21
N ARG A 672 -27.48 26.28 1.32
CA ARG A 672 -28.90 26.23 1.68
C ARG A 672 -29.38 24.81 1.89
N SER A 673 -30.02 24.57 3.04
CA SER A 673 -30.80 23.35 3.25
C SER A 673 -32.15 23.49 2.56
N VAL A 674 -32.28 22.93 1.34
CA VAL A 674 -33.55 22.82 0.62
C VAL A 674 -34.10 21.39 0.57
N ASP A 675 -33.21 20.40 0.68
CA ASP A 675 -33.55 18.97 0.61
C ASP A 675 -34.03 18.46 1.98
N ASN A 676 -35.19 18.95 2.43
CA ASN A 676 -35.74 18.66 3.75
C ASN A 676 -36.32 17.25 3.89
N LYS A 677 -36.87 16.64 2.83
CA LYS A 677 -37.21 15.20 2.81
C LYS A 677 -36.41 14.47 1.74
N VAL A 678 -35.55 13.54 2.15
CA VAL A 678 -34.73 12.74 1.24
C VAL A 678 -34.93 11.25 1.49
N LEU A 679 -35.14 10.49 0.42
CA LEU A 679 -35.10 9.04 0.40
C LEU A 679 -33.87 8.60 -0.41
N ASN A 680 -32.99 7.83 0.22
CA ASN A 680 -31.91 7.12 -0.47
C ASN A 680 -32.28 5.64 -0.54
N ALA A 681 -32.24 5.06 -1.75
CA ALA A 681 -32.52 3.67 -1.99
C ALA A 681 -31.43 3.06 -2.86
N GLY A 682 -30.75 2.04 -2.34
CA GLY A 682 -29.75 1.25 -3.04
C GLY A 682 -30.14 -0.22 -3.10
N LEU A 683 -29.91 -0.84 -4.25
CA LEU A 683 -30.12 -2.27 -4.51
C LEU A 683 -28.98 -2.77 -5.41
N SER A 684 -28.35 -3.88 -5.06
CA SER A 684 -27.41 -4.61 -5.92
C SER A 684 -27.78 -6.08 -5.96
N GLN A 685 -28.07 -6.58 -7.16
CA GLN A 685 -28.64 -7.90 -7.41
C GLN A 685 -27.68 -8.71 -8.29
N GLN A 686 -27.27 -9.90 -7.84
CA GLN A 686 -26.68 -10.89 -8.74
C GLN A 686 -27.74 -11.37 -9.73
N LEU A 687 -27.45 -11.29 -11.02
CA LEU A 687 -28.27 -11.89 -12.07
C LEU A 687 -27.86 -13.33 -12.30
N TYR A 688 -26.63 -13.53 -12.78
CA TYR A 688 -26.09 -14.84 -13.14
C TYR A 688 -24.58 -14.90 -12.92
N GLY A 689 -24.12 -15.95 -12.24
CA GLY A 689 -22.71 -16.19 -11.93
C GLY A 689 -22.03 -14.97 -11.31
N PRO A 690 -20.93 -14.45 -11.88
CA PRO A 690 -20.21 -13.29 -11.37
C PRO A 690 -20.91 -11.93 -11.63
N PHE A 691 -21.96 -11.87 -12.46
CA PHE A 691 -22.60 -10.62 -12.88
C PHE A 691 -23.59 -10.08 -11.84
N ARG A 692 -23.44 -8.80 -11.48
CA ARG A 692 -24.40 -8.03 -10.67
C ARG A 692 -24.82 -6.75 -11.37
N LEU A 693 -26.06 -6.32 -11.15
CA LEU A 693 -26.52 -4.97 -11.46
C LEU A 693 -26.90 -4.24 -10.18
N GLY A 694 -26.43 -3.00 -10.06
CA GLY A 694 -26.71 -2.07 -8.98
C GLY A 694 -27.48 -0.85 -9.45
N LEU A 695 -28.37 -0.36 -8.59
CA LEU A 695 -29.04 0.94 -8.67
C LEU A 695 -28.90 1.59 -7.30
N GLN A 696 -28.38 2.82 -7.25
CA GLN A 696 -28.37 3.63 -6.04
C GLN A 696 -28.91 5.02 -6.36
N THR A 697 -30.07 5.38 -5.80
CA THR A 697 -30.73 6.66 -6.07
C THR A 697 -30.98 7.45 -4.79
N SER A 698 -30.88 8.77 -4.89
CA SER A 698 -31.29 9.74 -3.87
C SER A 698 -32.39 10.60 -4.47
N ILE A 699 -33.50 10.76 -3.76
CA ILE A 699 -34.72 11.42 -4.24
C ILE A 699 -35.19 12.41 -3.18
N ASN A 700 -35.39 13.67 -3.58
CA ASN A 700 -36.09 14.65 -2.76
C ASN A 700 -37.59 14.37 -2.84
N LEU A 701 -38.23 14.07 -1.71
CA LEU A 701 -39.65 13.69 -1.65
C LEU A 701 -40.60 14.90 -1.66
N ASP A 702 -40.12 16.11 -1.38
CA ASP A 702 -40.91 17.35 -1.49
C ASP A 702 -41.14 17.78 -2.96
N THR A 703 -40.22 17.40 -3.86
CA THR A 703 -40.22 17.74 -5.29
C THR A 703 -40.45 16.54 -6.21
N GLY A 704 -40.30 15.31 -5.70
CA GLY A 704 -40.35 14.07 -6.47
C GLY A 704 -39.14 13.83 -7.39
N LYS A 705 -38.09 14.67 -7.31
CA LYS A 705 -36.94 14.63 -8.23
C LYS A 705 -35.77 13.83 -7.66
N ALA A 706 -35.13 13.04 -8.52
CA ALA A 706 -33.87 12.39 -8.20
C ALA A 706 -32.73 13.42 -8.15
N THR A 707 -32.03 13.49 -7.02
CA THR A 707 -30.85 14.34 -6.81
C THR A 707 -29.55 13.61 -7.15
N SER A 708 -29.55 12.27 -7.20
CA SER A 708 -28.49 11.45 -7.80
C SER A 708 -29.07 10.09 -8.17
N THR A 709 -28.64 9.49 -9.27
CA THR A 709 -29.00 8.11 -9.63
C THR A 709 -27.78 7.44 -10.26
N ASP A 710 -27.20 6.48 -9.56
CA ASP A 710 -26.07 5.68 -9.99
C ASP A 710 -26.53 4.30 -10.47
N TYR A 711 -26.34 4.03 -11.76
CA TYR A 711 -26.43 2.70 -12.34
C TYR A 711 -25.03 2.06 -12.29
N ILE A 712 -24.96 0.82 -11.79
CA ILE A 712 -23.71 0.09 -11.62
C ILE A 712 -23.85 -1.29 -12.27
N MET A 713 -22.86 -1.71 -13.04
CA MET A 713 -22.73 -3.07 -13.57
C MET A 713 -21.40 -3.64 -13.09
N GLU A 714 -21.43 -4.83 -12.50
CA GLU A 714 -20.24 -5.46 -11.95
C GLU A 714 -20.07 -6.90 -12.47
N TYR A 715 -18.83 -7.27 -12.73
CA TYR A 715 -18.39 -8.65 -12.92
C TYR A 715 -17.40 -8.95 -11.79
N SER A 716 -17.82 -9.70 -10.78
CA SER A 716 -16.99 -9.99 -9.60
C SER A 716 -16.46 -11.43 -9.63
N ARG A 717 -15.14 -11.55 -9.50
CA ARG A 717 -14.39 -12.79 -9.34
C ARG A 717 -13.59 -12.76 -8.04
N ARG A 718 -12.90 -13.86 -7.71
CA ARG A 718 -12.10 -13.95 -6.47
C ARG A 718 -10.80 -13.16 -6.59
N THR A 719 -10.10 -13.31 -7.72
CA THR A 719 -8.82 -12.61 -7.98
C THR A 719 -8.98 -11.27 -8.67
N TYR A 720 -10.10 -11.01 -9.35
CA TYR A 720 -10.36 -9.75 -10.03
C TYR A 720 -11.81 -9.27 -9.87
N GLY A 721 -12.07 -8.05 -10.30
CA GLY A 721 -13.41 -7.51 -10.48
C GLY A 721 -13.39 -6.40 -11.52
N ILE A 722 -14.47 -6.24 -12.25
CA ILE A 722 -14.68 -5.14 -13.19
C ILE A 722 -15.98 -4.43 -12.77
N SER A 723 -15.93 -3.11 -12.63
CA SER A 723 -17.12 -2.27 -12.42
C SER A 723 -17.27 -1.23 -13.54
N LEU A 724 -18.52 -0.94 -13.89
CA LEU A 724 -18.95 0.17 -14.72
C LEU A 724 -20.01 0.95 -13.95
N ARG A 725 -19.85 2.26 -13.82
CA ARG A 725 -20.78 3.17 -13.14
C ARG A 725 -21.21 4.27 -14.10
N TYR A 726 -22.50 4.60 -14.13
CA TYR A 726 -23.01 5.76 -14.86
C TYR A 726 -24.10 6.49 -14.06
N ASN A 727 -24.03 7.82 -14.05
CA ASN A 727 -24.96 8.69 -13.35
C ASN A 727 -25.48 9.78 -14.29
N PRO A 728 -26.71 9.65 -14.82
CA PRO A 728 -27.27 10.65 -15.74
C PRO A 728 -27.59 11.99 -15.07
N VAL A 729 -27.83 12.02 -13.75
CA VAL A 729 -28.15 13.26 -13.01
C VAL A 729 -26.90 14.12 -12.85
N LEU A 730 -25.78 13.50 -12.42
CA LEU A 730 -24.48 14.15 -12.28
C LEU A 730 -23.71 14.27 -13.60
N GLN A 731 -24.14 13.56 -14.64
CA GLN A 731 -23.49 13.45 -15.96
C GLN A 731 -22.08 12.85 -15.93
N LEU A 732 -21.86 11.88 -15.03
CA LEU A 732 -20.56 11.22 -14.80
C LEU A 732 -20.64 9.73 -15.13
N GLY A 733 -19.57 9.20 -15.72
CA GLY A 733 -19.40 7.77 -15.97
C GLY A 733 -17.99 7.31 -15.60
N GLY A 734 -17.84 6.08 -15.13
CA GLY A 734 -16.57 5.55 -14.66
C GLY A 734 -16.46 4.03 -14.76
N PHE A 735 -15.22 3.56 -14.71
CA PHE A 735 -14.84 2.16 -14.82
C PHE A 735 -13.74 1.86 -13.80
N SER A 736 -13.81 0.72 -13.11
CA SER A 736 -12.69 0.24 -12.29
C SER A 736 -12.40 -1.24 -12.46
N ILE A 737 -11.12 -1.58 -12.30
CA ILE A 737 -10.62 -2.95 -12.22
C ILE A 737 -10.05 -3.14 -10.81
N ARG A 738 -10.57 -4.14 -10.10
CA ARG A 738 -10.00 -4.67 -8.86
C ARG A 738 -9.10 -5.85 -9.20
N ILE A 739 -7.93 -5.95 -8.59
CA ILE A 739 -7.13 -7.18 -8.46
C ILE A 739 -6.94 -7.45 -6.97
N SER A 740 -7.50 -8.55 -6.47
CA SER A 740 -7.51 -8.90 -5.04
C SER A 740 -6.12 -9.33 -4.55
N ASP A 741 -5.74 -8.95 -3.33
CA ASP A 741 -4.61 -9.56 -2.62
C ASP A 741 -5.11 -10.79 -1.83
N PHE A 742 -4.23 -11.75 -1.54
CA PHE A 742 -4.58 -12.96 -0.80
C PHE A 742 -3.44 -13.40 0.15
N ASN A 743 -3.83 -13.83 1.35
CA ASN A 743 -3.00 -14.61 2.26
C ASN A 743 -3.53 -16.04 2.36
N TRP A 744 -2.64 -17.02 2.49
CA TRP A 744 -2.97 -18.42 2.69
C TRP A 744 -1.85 -19.17 3.45
N THR A 745 -2.21 -20.31 4.02
CA THR A 745 -1.30 -21.36 4.51
C THR A 745 -1.54 -22.67 3.75
N GLY A 746 -0.56 -23.58 3.76
CA GLY A 746 -0.58 -24.79 2.93
C GLY A 746 0.35 -24.68 1.72
N GLY A 747 0.51 -25.78 0.99
CA GLY A 747 1.07 -25.77 -0.36
C GLY A 747 -0.03 -25.61 -1.40
N THR A 748 0.33 -25.09 -2.58
CA THR A 748 -0.63 -24.73 -3.64
C THR A 748 -0.40 -25.53 -4.92
N ASP A 749 -1.49 -26.05 -5.52
CA ASP A 749 -1.43 -26.97 -6.67
C ASP A 749 -0.98 -26.31 -7.99
N PRO A 750 -0.36 -27.03 -8.94
CA PRO A 750 0.07 -26.46 -10.22
C PRO A 750 -1.07 -25.80 -11.01
N PHE A 751 -0.77 -24.83 -11.88
CA PHE A 751 -1.80 -24.05 -12.62
C PHE A 751 -2.51 -24.85 -13.73
N SER A 752 -2.13 -26.11 -13.95
CA SER A 752 -2.73 -27.04 -14.91
C SER A 752 -4.04 -27.66 -14.41
N ASN A 753 -5.02 -27.82 -15.30
CA ASN A 753 -6.31 -28.45 -15.01
C ASN A 753 -6.18 -29.97 -14.72
N GLY A 754 -5.89 -30.37 -13.48
CA GLY A 754 -6.20 -31.68 -12.91
C GLY A 754 -5.49 -32.95 -13.43
N GLU A 755 -5.15 -33.04 -14.72
CA GLU A 755 -4.66 -34.25 -15.40
C GLU A 755 -3.27 -34.71 -14.94
N LEU A 756 -2.48 -33.82 -14.34
CA LEU A 756 -1.15 -34.11 -13.81
C LEU A 756 -1.00 -33.57 -12.38
N LYS A 757 -1.71 -34.17 -11.41
CA LYS A 757 -1.42 -33.95 -9.99
C LYS A 757 -0.02 -34.50 -9.67
N PRO A 758 0.95 -33.68 -9.19
CA PRO A 758 2.30 -34.16 -8.92
C PRO A 758 2.32 -35.07 -7.69
N VAL A 759 2.82 -36.29 -7.85
CA VAL A 759 2.89 -37.31 -6.79
C VAL A 759 4.07 -37.02 -5.86
N VAL A 760 3.92 -36.05 -4.96
CA VAL A 760 4.92 -35.73 -3.93
C VAL A 760 4.86 -36.79 -2.82
N GLY A 761 5.88 -37.63 -2.74
CA GLY A 761 5.98 -38.68 -1.71
C GLY A 761 5.08 -39.90 -1.92
N GLY A 762 4.74 -40.25 -3.17
CA GLY A 762 4.05 -41.51 -3.51
C GLY A 762 2.53 -41.54 -3.35
N VAL A 763 1.89 -40.45 -2.88
CA VAL A 763 0.44 -40.42 -2.60
C VAL A 763 -0.31 -39.55 -3.62
N VAL A 764 -1.25 -40.15 -4.37
CA VAL A 764 -2.25 -39.43 -5.17
C VAL A 764 -3.35 -38.90 -4.24
N ARG A 765 -3.75 -37.64 -4.41
CA ARG A 765 -4.77 -36.98 -3.57
C ARG A 765 -6.12 -36.89 -4.27
N GLN A 766 -7.15 -37.45 -3.64
CA GLN A 766 -8.54 -37.08 -3.92
C GLN A 766 -8.86 -35.72 -3.30
N ASP A 767 -9.87 -35.05 -3.86
CA ASP A 767 -10.33 -33.73 -3.45
C ASP A 767 -11.53 -33.88 -2.49
N ASN A 768 -11.56 -33.04 -1.45
CA ASN A 768 -12.64 -32.90 -0.46
C ASN A 768 -13.04 -31.41 -0.37
#